data_AF-A0A5M3X7R5-F1
#
_entry.id   AF-A0A5M3X7R5-F1
#
_cell.length_a   1.000
_cell.length_b   1.000
_cell.length_c   1.000
_cell.angle_alpha   90.00
_cell.angle_beta   90.00
_cell.angle_gamma   90.00
#
_symmetry.space_group_name_H-M   'P 1'
#
loop_
_entity.id
_entity.type
_entity.pdbx_description
1 polymer ?
#
loop_
_entity_poly.entity_id
_entity_poly.type
_entity_poly.pdbx_seq_one_letter_code
_entity_poly.pdbx_strand_id
1 'polypeptide(L)'
;MGPHKSSWRRALTAVAVTLLAGVGLVASPTAANAAVACQVTFTKTWEGGNGFGAQVRLQNLGDPVSNWRITYTVAAGQSLQNGWEGTWSQSGSNITIDAPSYAPNLAANAVVQPGANFTFSSSSTNPTAFSLNGTPCTGSNPQPTQSLVVTPTSVSVPEGGTATYSVRLNAQPTSNVTVTSTAASGGDANLTVSGGASLTFTSANWQTPQNVTVAASEDADTTNGTRTITVASAGLTSVSVTATEADNDTTGTQSLVVTPTSVSVPEGGTATYSVRLAIAPSANVTVTNTAASGGDANLTVSGGASLTFTPANFATPQNVTLAAAEDTDTTNGTRTITVASAGLTSVSVTATEADNDTTGTQSLVVTPTSVGVPEGGTATYSVRLAIAPSANVTVTNTAASGGDANLTVSAGASLTFTPANFATPQNVTLAAAEDTDQTNGTRTITVASTGLTSVSVTATEVDNDTTPGTYEPHQDNPFAGATGYVNPDWSAQAASEPGGSAVANVSTGVWLDRIAAITSGSAGSNSKGLRDHLDLALQQDAANGATKTIIQVVIYNLPNRDCSALASNGELLIAQNGLNRYKTEYIDVIAAIMADPKYAPLRIAAIIEIDSLPNLITNTNVAKCQEAQQTGAYVQGVAYALGKLHAIPNVYNYVDAGHHGWLGWDTNFGPSSQLFSSTANSATGGRATVDGFITNTANYSALTEPYFTVNGTVNGQQIRQSSWVDWNFYIDELSFAQAFRQRLIQDGFSSNIGMLIDTSRNGWGGSARPTGPSTSTDLNTFVNQSRIDRRIHAGNWCNQSGAGLGERPRANPATGIDAYVWIKPPGESDGSSSAIPNDEGKGFDRMCDPTYGGNERNGNSATGALANSPLSGHWFSAQFRQLLQNAYPPL
;
A
#
# COMPACT_ATOMS: atom_id res chain seq x y z
N MET A 1 14.50 48.45 54.16
CA MET A 1 15.90 48.74 54.51
C MET A 1 16.61 49.19 53.23
N GLY A 2 17.21 50.39 53.21
CA GLY A 2 17.93 50.96 52.04
C GLY A 2 19.30 50.29 51.79
N PRO A 3 20.25 50.83 50.96
CA PRO A 3 20.43 52.25 50.51
C PRO A 3 20.68 52.43 48.98
N HIS A 4 20.31 53.56 48.33
CA HIS A 4 21.05 54.81 47.99
C HIS A 4 22.36 54.76 47.15
N LYS A 5 22.37 55.49 45.99
CA LYS A 5 23.22 56.65 45.54
C LYS A 5 23.33 56.68 43.99
N SER A 6 22.71 57.60 43.23
CA SER A 6 23.12 58.99 42.83
C SER A 6 24.51 59.06 42.13
N SER A 7 24.79 59.71 41.00
CA SER A 7 24.19 60.86 40.30
C SER A 7 25.02 61.27 39.06
N TRP A 8 24.38 61.94 38.07
CA TRP A 8 24.88 63.11 37.27
C TRP A 8 25.93 62.85 36.15
N ARG A 9 25.97 63.49 34.96
CA ARG A 9 25.44 64.76 34.39
C ARG A 9 25.76 64.84 32.86
N ARG A 10 24.89 65.53 32.07
CA ARG A 10 25.16 66.49 30.94
C ARG A 10 25.98 66.01 29.72
N ALA A 11 25.80 66.44 28.45
CA ALA A 11 24.91 67.35 27.73
C ALA A 11 25.26 67.27 26.20
N LEU A 12 24.26 67.45 25.31
CA LEU A 12 24.24 68.14 23.98
C LEU A 12 25.45 68.00 23.01
N THR A 13 25.34 67.82 21.67
CA THR A 13 24.54 68.58 20.67
C THR A 13 24.69 67.99 19.25
N ALA A 14 23.61 68.12 18.43
CA ALA A 14 23.52 68.30 16.96
C ALA A 14 24.02 67.17 16.03
N VAL A 15 23.27 66.70 15.02
CA VAL A 15 22.74 67.44 13.86
C VAL A 15 21.40 66.85 13.35
N ALA A 16 20.55 67.75 12.85
CA ALA A 16 19.17 67.58 12.40
C ALA A 16 18.98 66.79 11.09
N VAL A 17 17.87 66.05 10.99
CA VAL A 17 17.11 65.90 9.73
C VAL A 17 15.59 65.90 10.04
N THR A 18 14.92 66.82 9.37
CA THR A 18 13.48 67.09 9.18
C THR A 18 12.48 65.93 9.34
N LEU A 19 11.49 66.12 10.21
CA LEU A 19 10.18 65.46 10.11
C LEU A 19 9.32 66.18 9.06
N LEU A 20 8.97 65.47 7.97
CA LEU A 20 7.75 65.75 7.20
C LEU A 20 6.73 64.66 7.56
N ALA A 21 5.55 65.10 8.01
CA ALA A 21 4.38 64.24 8.12
C ALA A 21 3.91 63.83 6.71
N GLY A 22 4.14 62.58 6.34
CA GLY A 22 3.56 61.93 5.17
C GLY A 22 2.62 60.84 5.64
N VAL A 23 1.33 60.98 5.32
CA VAL A 23 0.28 59.98 5.51
C VAL A 23 0.75 58.65 4.92
N GLY A 24 0.98 57.66 5.78
CA GLY A 24 1.30 56.30 5.35
C GLY A 24 0.08 55.65 4.71
N LEU A 25 0.03 55.65 3.38
CA LEU A 25 -0.83 54.75 2.62
C LEU A 25 -0.37 53.32 2.93
N VAL A 26 -1.20 52.58 3.67
CA VAL A 26 -1.10 51.12 3.74
C VAL A 26 -1.43 50.61 2.33
N ALA A 27 -0.42 50.17 1.58
CA ALA A 27 -0.63 49.45 0.34
C ALA A 27 -1.15 48.06 0.70
N SER A 28 -2.45 47.83 0.52
CA SER A 28 -3.02 46.49 0.50
C SER A 28 -2.30 45.63 -0.56
N PRO A 29 -2.07 44.33 -0.33
CA PRO A 29 -1.53 43.45 -1.36
C PRO A 29 -2.48 43.48 -2.55
N THR A 30 -2.00 43.92 -3.71
CA THR A 30 -2.72 43.75 -4.97
C THR A 30 -2.77 42.25 -5.25
N ALA A 31 -3.97 41.67 -5.31
CA ALA A 31 -4.15 40.33 -5.83
C ALA A 31 -3.46 40.23 -7.20
N ALA A 32 -2.62 39.21 -7.40
CA ALA A 32 -2.09 38.90 -8.71
C ALA A 32 -3.28 38.57 -9.62
N ASN A 33 -3.58 39.45 -10.58
CA ASN A 33 -4.58 39.16 -11.59
C ASN A 33 -4.03 38.03 -12.47
N ALA A 34 -4.84 37.00 -12.71
CA ALA A 34 -4.60 35.99 -13.73
C ALA A 34 -4.23 36.70 -15.05
N ALA A 35 -3.12 36.30 -15.68
CA ALA A 35 -2.69 36.89 -16.94
C ALA A 35 -3.64 36.43 -18.05
N VAL A 36 -4.67 37.21 -18.35
CA VAL A 36 -5.62 36.89 -19.43
C VAL A 36 -4.95 37.20 -20.77
N ALA A 37 -4.67 36.16 -21.54
CA ALA A 37 -4.22 36.27 -22.93
C ALA A 37 -5.13 35.42 -23.80
N CYS A 38 -5.46 35.89 -25.01
CA CYS A 38 -6.42 35.17 -25.86
C CYS A 38 -6.17 35.40 -27.33
N GLN A 39 -6.56 34.39 -28.12
CA GLN A 39 -6.67 34.48 -29.56
C GLN A 39 -8.12 34.27 -29.95
N VAL A 40 -8.64 35.13 -30.83
CA VAL A 40 -9.99 35.00 -31.37
C VAL A 40 -9.92 34.88 -32.89
N THR A 41 -10.69 33.94 -33.43
CA THR A 41 -10.98 33.86 -34.87
C THR A 41 -12.47 34.07 -35.09
N PHE A 42 -12.82 35.08 -35.89
CA PHE A 42 -14.19 35.32 -36.33
C PHE A 42 -14.38 34.77 -37.73
N THR A 43 -15.32 33.84 -37.90
CA THR A 43 -15.61 33.22 -39.18
C THR A 43 -17.08 33.45 -39.51
N LYS A 44 -17.36 33.96 -40.71
CA LYS A 44 -18.71 33.93 -41.25
C LYS A 44 -19.02 32.52 -41.72
N THR A 45 -20.05 31.91 -41.16
CA THR A 45 -20.47 30.54 -41.50
C THR A 45 -21.40 30.51 -42.71
N TRP A 46 -22.14 31.61 -42.96
CA TRP A 46 -22.90 31.85 -44.17
C TRP A 46 -23.15 33.36 -44.35
N GLU A 47 -23.45 33.80 -45.56
CA GLU A 47 -23.88 35.18 -45.86
C GLU A 47 -24.82 35.19 -47.07
N GLY A 48 -25.93 35.91 -46.98
CA GLY A 48 -26.90 36.02 -48.07
C GLY A 48 -28.03 36.99 -47.78
N GLY A 49 -28.48 37.73 -48.81
CA GLY A 49 -29.49 38.76 -48.65
C GLY A 49 -29.03 39.87 -47.69
N ASN A 50 -29.82 40.11 -46.64
CA ASN A 50 -29.51 41.08 -45.57
C ASN A 50 -29.07 40.39 -44.26
N GLY A 51 -28.57 39.15 -44.30
CA GLY A 51 -28.14 38.40 -43.10
C GLY A 51 -26.84 37.61 -43.27
N PHE A 52 -26.21 37.29 -42.14
CA PHE A 52 -25.04 36.40 -42.08
C PHE A 52 -25.00 35.62 -40.76
N GLY A 53 -24.38 34.44 -40.80
CA GLY A 53 -24.04 33.64 -39.62
C GLY A 53 -22.59 33.82 -39.25
N ALA A 54 -22.28 33.80 -37.96
CA ALA A 54 -20.95 33.99 -37.41
C ALA A 54 -20.59 32.93 -36.37
N GLN A 55 -19.32 32.55 -36.34
CA GLN A 55 -18.70 31.74 -35.29
C GLN A 55 -17.50 32.49 -34.71
N VAL A 56 -17.41 32.54 -33.38
CA VAL A 56 -16.33 33.18 -32.63
C VAL A 56 -15.53 32.09 -31.94
N ARG A 57 -14.38 31.69 -32.49
CA ARG A 57 -13.47 30.74 -31.85
C ARG A 57 -12.55 31.50 -30.91
N LEU A 58 -12.75 31.40 -29.61
CA LEU A 58 -11.87 31.93 -28.56
C LEU A 58 -10.95 30.82 -28.05
N GLN A 59 -9.65 31.07 -28.02
CA GLN A 59 -8.67 30.24 -27.33
C GLN A 59 -8.04 31.04 -26.18
N ASN A 60 -8.08 30.49 -24.97
CA ASN A 60 -7.36 31.07 -23.83
C ASN A 60 -5.87 30.74 -23.94
N LEU A 61 -5.03 31.75 -24.12
CA LEU A 61 -3.57 31.62 -24.16
C LEU A 61 -2.91 31.96 -22.81
N GLY A 62 -3.70 32.39 -21.82
CA GLY A 62 -3.24 32.81 -20.50
C GLY A 62 -3.70 31.87 -19.38
N ASP A 63 -3.72 32.39 -18.16
CA ASP A 63 -4.17 31.67 -16.97
C ASP A 63 -5.65 31.23 -17.07
N PRO A 64 -6.08 30.18 -16.34
CA PRO A 64 -7.49 29.79 -16.30
C PRO A 64 -8.42 30.96 -15.93
N VAL A 65 -9.50 31.13 -16.69
CA VAL A 65 -10.48 32.20 -16.49
C VAL A 65 -11.81 31.62 -16.05
N SER A 66 -12.36 32.10 -14.94
CA SER A 66 -13.73 31.80 -14.50
C SER A 66 -14.71 32.87 -14.98
N ASN A 67 -15.93 32.47 -15.33
CA ASN A 67 -17.00 33.32 -15.87
C ASN A 67 -16.51 34.15 -17.07
N TRP A 68 -16.04 33.47 -18.13
CA TRP A 68 -15.51 34.13 -19.31
C TRP A 68 -16.58 34.99 -20.01
N ARG A 69 -16.16 36.17 -20.50
CA ARG A 69 -16.97 37.14 -21.22
C ARG A 69 -16.22 37.65 -22.43
N ILE A 70 -16.80 37.50 -23.63
CA ILE A 70 -16.26 38.06 -24.87
C ILE A 70 -17.00 39.37 -25.18
N THR A 71 -16.26 40.44 -25.49
CA THR A 71 -16.84 41.67 -26.04
C THR A 71 -16.17 42.10 -27.33
N TYR A 72 -16.95 42.64 -28.27
CA TYR A 72 -16.47 43.23 -29.51
C TYR A 72 -17.51 44.18 -30.12
N THR A 73 -17.11 44.97 -31.13
CA THR A 73 -18.02 45.88 -31.84
C THR A 73 -18.34 45.39 -33.24
N VAL A 74 -19.62 45.41 -33.62
CA VAL A 74 -20.08 45.21 -35.00
C VAL A 74 -20.16 46.54 -35.76
N ALA A 75 -20.05 46.50 -37.09
CA ALA A 75 -20.18 47.68 -37.93
C ALA A 75 -21.57 48.32 -37.83
N ALA A 76 -21.67 49.62 -38.13
CA ALA A 76 -22.94 50.33 -38.12
C ALA A 76 -23.95 49.68 -39.09
N GLY A 77 -25.17 49.43 -38.60
CA GLY A 77 -26.23 48.78 -39.37
C GLY A 77 -26.29 47.25 -39.23
N GLN A 78 -25.43 46.61 -38.41
CA GLN A 78 -25.50 45.18 -38.08
C GLN A 78 -26.27 44.92 -36.78
N SER A 79 -27.22 43.97 -36.80
CA SER A 79 -28.11 43.63 -35.67
C SER A 79 -28.17 42.13 -35.38
N LEU A 80 -27.81 41.73 -34.16
CA LEU A 80 -27.91 40.37 -33.61
C LEU A 80 -29.37 39.90 -33.63
N GLN A 81 -29.59 38.67 -34.09
CA GLN A 81 -30.91 38.03 -34.12
C GLN A 81 -31.03 36.96 -33.02
N ASN A 82 -30.09 36.02 -32.98
CA ASN A 82 -29.99 34.96 -31.98
C ASN A 82 -28.55 34.43 -31.89
N GLY A 83 -28.24 33.69 -30.83
CA GLY A 83 -26.95 33.05 -30.62
C GLY A 83 -27.03 31.81 -29.73
N TRP A 84 -25.98 31.00 -29.74
CA TRP A 84 -25.85 29.74 -29.00
C TRP A 84 -24.45 29.61 -28.37
N GLU A 85 -24.28 28.60 -27.50
CA GLU A 85 -23.02 28.31 -26.78
C GLU A 85 -22.48 29.51 -25.96
N GLY A 86 -23.42 30.31 -25.45
CA GLY A 86 -23.19 31.50 -24.63
C GLY A 86 -24.45 32.37 -24.57
N THR A 87 -24.49 33.33 -23.66
CA THR A 87 -25.58 34.30 -23.56
C THR A 87 -25.20 35.56 -24.33
N TRP A 88 -25.88 35.80 -25.46
CA TRP A 88 -25.57 36.88 -26.39
C TRP A 88 -26.44 38.12 -26.12
N SER A 89 -25.84 39.29 -26.15
CA SER A 89 -26.56 40.58 -26.06
C SER A 89 -25.90 41.65 -26.93
N GLN A 90 -26.70 42.62 -27.39
CA GLN A 90 -26.25 43.76 -28.17
C GLN A 90 -26.75 45.09 -27.55
N SER A 91 -25.85 46.06 -27.39
CA SER A 91 -26.16 47.44 -27.02
C SER A 91 -25.46 48.40 -27.98
N GLY A 92 -26.23 49.09 -28.83
CA GLY A 92 -25.68 49.85 -29.96
C GLY A 92 -24.85 48.92 -30.86
N SER A 93 -23.58 49.26 -31.08
CA SER A 93 -22.63 48.43 -31.84
C SER A 93 -21.91 47.37 -30.98
N ASN A 94 -22.08 47.34 -29.66
CA ASN A 94 -21.35 46.43 -28.78
C ASN A 94 -22.06 45.09 -28.64
N ILE A 95 -21.33 44.00 -28.86
CA ILE A 95 -21.74 42.62 -28.57
C ILE A 95 -21.08 42.15 -27.29
N THR A 96 -21.86 41.46 -26.44
CA THR A 96 -21.36 40.74 -25.26
C THR A 96 -21.82 39.29 -25.32
N ILE A 97 -20.90 38.36 -25.06
CA ILE A 97 -21.15 36.92 -24.92
C ILE A 97 -20.71 36.51 -23.52
N ASP A 98 -21.65 36.14 -22.65
CA ASP A 98 -21.38 35.60 -21.33
C ASP A 98 -21.32 34.07 -21.36
N ALA A 99 -20.42 33.50 -20.56
CA ALA A 99 -20.28 32.05 -20.41
C ALA A 99 -21.62 31.38 -20.03
N PRO A 100 -21.93 30.21 -20.59
CA PRO A 100 -23.09 29.45 -20.16
C PRO A 100 -22.87 28.88 -18.74
N SER A 101 -23.94 28.74 -17.96
CA SER A 101 -23.88 28.28 -16.56
C SER A 101 -23.28 26.88 -16.38
N TYR A 102 -23.31 26.04 -17.42
CA TYR A 102 -22.73 24.69 -17.41
C TYR A 102 -21.24 24.66 -17.79
N ALA A 103 -20.68 25.73 -18.36
CA ALA A 103 -19.26 25.83 -18.72
C ALA A 103 -18.69 27.23 -18.40
N PRO A 104 -18.75 27.68 -17.13
CA PRO A 104 -18.29 29.00 -16.74
C PRO A 104 -16.76 29.14 -16.78
N ASN A 105 -16.02 28.03 -16.68
CA ASN A 105 -14.56 28.02 -16.54
C ASN A 105 -13.86 27.67 -17.87
N LEU A 106 -12.86 28.47 -18.24
CA LEU A 106 -12.02 28.30 -19.42
C LEU A 106 -10.56 28.11 -18.98
N ALA A 107 -10.08 26.86 -18.96
CA ALA A 107 -8.70 26.54 -18.60
C ALA A 107 -7.68 27.15 -19.57
N ALA A 108 -6.40 27.18 -19.18
CA ALA A 108 -5.32 27.56 -20.09
C ALA A 108 -5.29 26.64 -21.32
N ASN A 109 -5.11 27.21 -22.51
CA ASN A 109 -5.17 26.56 -23.83
C ASN A 109 -6.54 25.97 -24.24
N ALA A 110 -7.58 26.10 -23.42
CA ALA A 110 -8.92 25.65 -23.78
C ALA A 110 -9.54 26.56 -24.86
N VAL A 111 -10.48 26.00 -25.62
CA VAL A 111 -11.14 26.65 -26.77
C VAL A 111 -12.65 26.59 -26.61
N VAL A 112 -13.34 27.70 -26.88
CA VAL A 112 -14.81 27.77 -27.00
C VAL A 112 -15.20 28.39 -28.35
N GLN A 113 -16.37 28.02 -28.85
CA GLN A 113 -16.82 28.40 -30.21
C GLN A 113 -18.29 28.88 -30.28
N PRO A 114 -18.68 29.92 -29.54
CA PRO A 114 -20.03 30.48 -29.65
C PRO A 114 -20.37 30.96 -31.06
N GLY A 115 -21.63 30.79 -31.45
CA GLY A 115 -22.14 31.20 -32.76
C GLY A 115 -23.40 32.05 -32.69
N ALA A 116 -23.66 32.84 -33.72
CA ALA A 116 -24.83 33.73 -33.80
C ALA A 116 -25.24 34.05 -35.24
N ASN A 117 -26.50 34.49 -35.40
CA ASN A 117 -27.03 35.05 -36.65
C ASN A 117 -27.24 36.56 -36.51
N PHE A 118 -26.91 37.30 -37.58
CA PHE A 118 -27.03 38.76 -37.67
C PHE A 118 -27.78 39.19 -38.92
N THR A 119 -28.39 40.37 -38.88
CA THR A 119 -28.84 41.13 -40.06
C THR A 119 -27.95 42.34 -40.30
N PHE A 120 -27.94 42.88 -41.51
CA PHE A 120 -27.21 44.09 -41.87
C PHE A 120 -27.95 44.95 -42.92
N SER A 121 -27.78 46.28 -42.86
CA SER A 121 -28.46 47.22 -43.77
C SER A 121 -27.67 47.57 -45.03
N SER A 122 -26.34 47.46 -45.01
CA SER A 122 -25.46 47.86 -46.14
C SER A 122 -24.30 46.90 -46.37
N SER A 123 -23.53 46.57 -45.32
CA SER A 123 -22.43 45.61 -45.39
C SER A 123 -22.29 44.80 -44.11
N SER A 124 -21.67 43.64 -44.24
CA SER A 124 -21.43 42.64 -43.19
C SER A 124 -19.95 42.64 -42.76
N THR A 125 -19.37 43.79 -42.43
CA THR A 125 -17.92 43.87 -42.14
C THR A 125 -17.55 43.05 -40.89
N ASN A 126 -16.50 42.23 -41.01
CA ASN A 126 -16.01 41.42 -39.88
C ASN A 126 -15.41 42.33 -38.79
N PRO A 127 -15.70 42.07 -37.51
CA PRO A 127 -15.00 42.70 -36.39
C PRO A 127 -13.52 42.28 -36.37
N THR A 128 -12.65 43.20 -35.97
CA THR A 128 -11.20 42.99 -35.92
C THR A 128 -10.61 43.07 -34.51
N ALA A 129 -11.39 43.51 -33.52
CA ALA A 129 -10.96 43.68 -32.14
C ALA A 129 -11.93 42.99 -31.18
N PHE A 130 -11.40 42.11 -30.34
CA PHE A 130 -12.13 41.35 -29.32
C PHE A 130 -11.46 41.54 -27.98
N SER A 131 -12.21 41.40 -26.88
CA SER A 131 -11.66 41.31 -25.54
C SER A 131 -12.25 40.12 -24.77
N LEU A 132 -11.45 39.51 -23.90
CA LEU A 132 -11.84 38.48 -22.94
C LEU A 132 -11.77 39.08 -21.52
N ASN A 133 -12.89 39.12 -20.82
CA ASN A 133 -13.04 39.76 -19.50
C ASN A 133 -12.49 41.20 -19.45
N GLY A 134 -12.60 41.93 -20.56
CA GLY A 134 -12.10 43.30 -20.70
C GLY A 134 -10.65 43.41 -21.20
N THR A 135 -9.92 42.30 -21.32
CA THR A 135 -8.53 42.29 -21.83
C THR A 135 -8.51 42.06 -23.35
N PRO A 136 -7.86 42.93 -24.16
CA PRO A 136 -7.80 42.76 -25.62
C PRO A 136 -7.17 41.43 -26.06
N CYS A 137 -7.83 40.70 -26.96
CA CYS A 137 -7.30 39.48 -27.56
C CYS A 137 -6.42 39.82 -28.77
N THR A 138 -5.13 40.03 -28.52
CA THR A 138 -4.16 40.42 -29.57
C THR A 138 -3.52 39.22 -30.28
N GLY A 139 -3.85 37.98 -29.90
CA GLY A 139 -3.23 36.76 -30.44
C GLY A 139 -1.77 36.55 -30.01
N SER A 140 -1.17 37.53 -29.35
CA SER A 140 0.08 37.42 -28.61
C SER A 140 -0.24 37.03 -27.17
N ASN A 141 0.31 35.90 -26.72
CA ASN A 141 0.51 35.68 -25.30
C ASN A 141 1.59 36.68 -24.86
N PRO A 142 1.35 37.64 -23.94
CA PRO A 142 2.47 38.19 -23.21
C PRO A 142 3.13 37.00 -22.54
N GLN A 143 4.26 36.55 -23.08
CA GLN A 143 4.97 35.39 -22.59
C GLN A 143 5.07 35.51 -21.07
N PRO A 144 4.78 34.44 -20.28
CA PRO A 144 4.99 34.50 -18.85
C PRO A 144 6.36 35.11 -18.60
N THR A 145 6.42 36.14 -17.77
CA THR A 145 7.70 36.79 -17.45
C THR A 145 8.65 35.70 -17.00
N GLN A 146 9.74 35.55 -17.73
CA GLN A 146 10.71 34.49 -17.49
C GLN A 146 11.11 34.55 -16.02
N SER A 147 10.94 33.44 -15.30
CA SER A 147 11.29 33.34 -13.89
C SER A 147 11.82 31.94 -13.59
N LEU A 148 12.53 31.84 -12.46
CA LEU A 148 13.01 30.59 -11.91
C LEU A 148 11.88 29.93 -11.09
N VAL A 149 11.60 28.67 -11.36
CA VAL A 149 10.70 27.85 -10.54
C VAL A 149 11.56 26.83 -9.81
N VAL A 150 11.60 26.95 -8.49
CA VAL A 150 12.41 26.08 -7.61
C VAL A 150 11.49 25.34 -6.65
N THR A 151 11.61 24.02 -6.56
CA THR A 151 10.75 23.21 -5.68
C THR A 151 11.49 21.97 -5.15
N PRO A 152 11.50 21.75 -3.83
CA PRO A 152 11.05 22.66 -2.76
C PRO A 152 12.04 23.84 -2.53
N THR A 153 11.59 24.90 -1.85
CA THR A 153 12.46 26.03 -1.40
C THR A 153 13.03 25.84 0.00
N SER A 154 12.79 24.69 0.61
CA SER A 154 13.45 24.22 1.83
C SER A 154 13.76 22.73 1.70
N VAL A 155 14.98 22.33 2.00
CA VAL A 155 15.40 20.93 1.98
C VAL A 155 16.00 20.55 3.33
N SER A 156 15.58 19.42 3.87
CA SER A 156 16.24 18.79 5.02
C SER A 156 17.28 17.83 4.48
N VAL A 157 18.55 18.07 4.77
CA VAL A 157 19.67 17.27 4.29
C VAL A 157 20.13 16.39 5.45
N PRO A 158 19.98 15.06 5.38
CA PRO A 158 20.55 14.19 6.39
C PRO A 158 22.05 14.45 6.49
N GLU A 159 22.56 14.59 7.72
CA GLU A 159 23.98 14.71 7.98
C GLU A 159 24.75 13.51 7.39
N GLY A 160 25.89 13.78 6.75
CA GLY A 160 26.64 12.81 5.94
C GLY A 160 25.96 12.37 4.64
N GLY A 161 24.76 12.90 4.37
CA GLY A 161 23.89 12.54 3.26
C GLY A 161 23.68 13.66 2.24
N THR A 162 22.73 13.43 1.33
CA THR A 162 22.35 14.41 0.33
C THR A 162 20.84 14.54 0.23
N ALA A 163 20.36 15.72 -0.16
CA ALA A 163 18.99 15.97 -0.57
C ALA A 163 18.98 16.75 -1.89
N THR A 164 17.87 16.69 -2.61
CA THR A 164 17.73 17.40 -3.89
C THR A 164 16.57 18.38 -3.88
N TYR A 165 16.73 19.47 -4.63
CA TYR A 165 15.61 20.30 -5.08
C TYR A 165 15.69 20.44 -6.59
N SER A 166 14.55 20.74 -7.21
CA SER A 166 14.46 20.88 -8.66
C SER A 166 14.37 22.33 -9.08
N VAL A 167 14.94 22.64 -10.23
CA VAL A 167 14.89 23.95 -10.89
C VAL A 167 14.32 23.77 -12.29
N ARG A 168 13.39 24.63 -12.69
CA ARG A 168 12.99 24.80 -14.09
C ARG A 168 12.73 26.27 -14.40
N LEU A 169 12.49 26.57 -15.66
CA LEU A 169 12.06 27.87 -16.12
C LEU A 169 10.53 27.95 -16.23
N ASN A 170 9.95 29.12 -15.93
CA ASN A 170 8.51 29.35 -16.06
C ASN A 170 8.04 29.65 -17.50
N ALA A 171 9.00 29.99 -18.38
CA ALA A 171 8.74 30.29 -19.79
C ALA A 171 9.84 29.69 -20.69
N GLN A 172 9.51 29.43 -21.95
CA GLN A 172 10.47 28.96 -22.96
C GLN A 172 11.48 30.07 -23.25
N PRO A 173 12.79 29.85 -23.07
CA PRO A 173 13.77 30.87 -23.34
C PRO A 173 14.08 30.92 -24.84
N THR A 174 14.37 32.11 -25.36
CA THR A 174 14.74 32.34 -26.78
C THR A 174 16.20 32.05 -27.08
N SER A 175 17.03 31.88 -26.06
CA SER A 175 18.42 31.43 -26.09
C SER A 175 18.72 30.58 -24.85
N ASN A 176 19.86 29.90 -24.80
CA ASN A 176 20.19 29.09 -23.62
C ASN A 176 20.33 29.97 -22.37
N VAL A 177 19.68 29.57 -21.29
CA VAL A 177 19.73 30.21 -19.97
C VAL A 177 20.55 29.34 -19.02
N THR A 178 21.60 29.90 -18.45
CA THR A 178 22.40 29.23 -17.43
C THR A 178 21.94 29.67 -16.05
N VAL A 179 21.49 28.70 -15.25
CA VAL A 179 21.08 28.90 -13.86
C VAL A 179 22.15 28.33 -12.96
N THR A 180 22.63 29.13 -12.02
CA THR A 180 23.64 28.75 -11.02
C THR A 180 23.00 28.59 -9.66
N SER A 181 23.42 27.58 -8.91
CA SER A 181 23.04 27.37 -7.51
C SER A 181 24.29 27.50 -6.65
N THR A 182 24.35 28.56 -5.84
CA THR A 182 25.54 28.91 -5.08
C THR A 182 25.21 29.00 -3.60
N ALA A 183 25.93 28.25 -2.78
CA ALA A 183 25.82 28.29 -1.33
C ALA A 183 26.33 29.66 -0.81
N ALA A 184 25.54 30.35 0.03
CA ALA A 184 25.90 31.66 0.55
C ALA A 184 27.18 31.61 1.41
N SER A 185 27.91 32.72 1.52
CA SER A 185 29.14 32.83 2.31
C SER A 185 28.90 32.91 3.83
N GLY A 186 27.64 32.89 4.28
CA GLY A 186 27.24 32.76 5.67
C GLY A 186 26.24 31.60 5.84
N GLY A 187 26.10 31.11 7.07
CA GLY A 187 25.41 29.85 7.38
C GLY A 187 26.39 28.70 7.56
N ASP A 188 25.86 27.49 7.68
CA ASP A 188 26.66 26.30 7.95
C ASP A 188 27.62 25.96 6.80
N ALA A 189 28.90 25.76 7.09
CA ALA A 189 29.89 25.43 6.06
C ALA A 189 29.75 24.00 5.52
N ASN A 190 29.13 23.10 6.28
CA ASN A 190 28.96 21.68 5.94
C ASN A 190 27.94 21.47 4.82
N LEU A 191 26.98 22.37 4.70
CA LEU A 191 25.97 22.36 3.64
C LEU A 191 26.55 22.92 2.33
N THR A 192 26.82 22.05 1.37
CA THR A 192 27.43 22.41 0.07
C THR A 192 26.58 21.96 -1.12
N VAL A 193 26.69 22.65 -2.25
CA VAL A 193 26.09 22.17 -3.52
C VAL A 193 27.05 21.16 -4.15
N SER A 194 26.70 19.88 -4.06
CA SER A 194 27.54 18.76 -4.52
C SER A 194 27.24 18.32 -5.95
N GLY A 195 26.07 18.69 -6.50
CA GLY A 195 25.67 18.39 -7.88
C GLY A 195 24.69 19.43 -8.43
N GLY A 196 24.74 19.70 -9.74
CA GLY A 196 23.82 20.65 -10.37
C GLY A 196 24.11 22.14 -10.07
N ALA A 197 25.34 22.48 -9.69
CA ALA A 197 25.74 23.87 -9.40
C ALA A 197 25.55 24.84 -10.58
N SER A 198 25.56 24.34 -11.81
CA SER A 198 25.24 25.08 -13.04
C SER A 198 24.35 24.22 -13.95
N LEU A 199 23.16 24.71 -14.27
CA LEU A 199 22.16 24.05 -15.11
C LEU A 199 21.93 24.88 -16.37
N THR A 200 21.86 24.22 -17.53
CA THR A 200 21.60 24.90 -18.81
C THR A 200 20.20 24.54 -19.30
N PHE A 201 19.36 25.55 -19.42
CA PHE A 201 18.01 25.44 -19.97
C PHE A 201 17.98 26.00 -21.41
N THR A 202 17.54 25.18 -22.34
CA THR A 202 17.37 25.47 -23.77
C THR A 202 15.88 25.59 -24.09
N SER A 203 15.55 26.00 -25.31
CA SER A 203 14.16 25.98 -25.79
C SER A 203 13.51 24.59 -25.76
N ALA A 204 14.29 23.51 -25.68
CA ALA A 204 13.77 22.13 -25.66
C ALA A 204 13.55 21.55 -24.26
N ASN A 205 14.34 21.96 -23.25
CA ASN A 205 14.33 21.33 -21.92
C ASN A 205 13.88 22.25 -20.77
N TRP A 206 13.52 23.51 -21.06
CA TRP A 206 13.21 24.53 -20.06
C TRP A 206 12.09 24.16 -19.06
N GLN A 207 11.12 23.33 -19.47
CA GLN A 207 10.02 22.85 -18.60
C GLN A 207 10.39 21.62 -17.79
N THR A 208 11.45 20.90 -18.18
CA THR A 208 11.86 19.68 -17.49
C THR A 208 12.62 20.07 -16.22
N PRO A 209 12.12 19.71 -15.02
CA PRO A 209 12.83 19.99 -13.79
C PRO A 209 14.21 19.32 -13.79
N GLN A 210 15.25 20.09 -13.53
CA GLN A 210 16.62 19.61 -13.38
C GLN A 210 17.04 19.72 -11.92
N ASN A 211 17.67 18.67 -11.40
CA ASN A 211 17.97 18.56 -9.98
C ASN A 211 19.27 19.27 -9.61
N VAL A 212 19.26 19.89 -8.44
CA VAL A 212 20.44 20.35 -7.72
C VAL A 212 20.56 19.48 -6.46
N THR A 213 21.76 18.97 -6.22
CA THR A 213 22.06 18.12 -5.06
C THR A 213 22.81 18.95 -4.02
N VAL A 214 22.29 18.93 -2.80
CA VAL A 214 22.89 19.53 -1.61
C VAL A 214 23.42 18.40 -0.74
N ALA A 215 24.66 18.51 -0.29
CA ALA A 215 25.27 17.59 0.67
C ALA A 215 25.46 18.28 2.00
N ALA A 216 25.23 17.55 3.10
CA ALA A 216 25.68 17.91 4.43
C ALA A 216 26.92 17.07 4.72
N SER A 217 28.02 17.72 5.12
CA SER A 217 29.21 17.02 5.59
C SER A 217 28.96 16.63 7.04
N GLU A 218 29.35 15.43 7.46
CA GLU A 218 29.23 15.06 8.87
C GLU A 218 30.11 15.94 9.76
N ASP A 219 29.57 16.38 10.89
CA ASP A 219 30.36 16.87 12.01
C ASP A 219 29.93 16.25 13.36
N ALA A 220 30.02 16.98 14.47
CA ALA A 220 29.99 16.43 15.84
C ALA A 220 28.94 17.07 16.74
N ASP A 221 28.26 18.07 16.21
CA ASP A 221 27.38 18.89 17.02
C ASP A 221 25.94 18.41 16.87
N THR A 222 25.14 18.68 17.89
CA THR A 222 23.73 18.25 17.93
C THR A 222 22.80 19.38 17.49
N THR A 223 23.31 20.36 16.76
CA THR A 223 22.61 21.57 16.35
C THR A 223 22.47 21.63 14.84
N ASN A 224 21.26 21.37 14.35
CA ASN A 224 20.91 21.61 12.95
C ASN A 224 21.46 22.95 12.40
N GLY A 225 22.51 22.84 11.57
CA GLY A 225 23.03 23.92 10.76
C GLY A 225 22.01 24.34 9.69
N THR A 226 22.03 25.62 9.30
CA THR A 226 21.27 26.08 8.14
C THR A 226 22.15 26.88 7.20
N ARG A 227 21.93 26.68 5.91
CA ARG A 227 22.58 27.48 4.86
C ARG A 227 21.62 27.81 3.74
N THR A 228 21.65 29.06 3.31
CA THR A 228 20.89 29.49 2.14
C THR A 228 21.67 29.18 0.86
N ILE A 229 21.01 28.55 -0.10
CA ILE A 229 21.49 28.34 -1.46
C ILE A 229 20.74 29.30 -2.37
N THR A 230 21.49 30.15 -3.05
CA THR A 230 20.95 31.13 -3.98
C THR A 230 20.93 30.55 -5.38
N VAL A 231 19.73 30.35 -5.92
CA VAL A 231 19.50 29.96 -7.31
C VAL A 231 19.32 31.21 -8.15
N ALA A 232 20.23 31.48 -9.08
CA ALA A 232 20.28 32.72 -9.84
C ALA A 232 20.63 32.50 -11.31
N SER A 233 20.09 33.38 -12.16
CA SER A 233 20.44 33.52 -13.57
C SER A 233 20.45 35.01 -13.92
N ALA A 234 21.28 35.41 -14.88
CA ALA A 234 21.36 36.80 -15.32
C ALA A 234 19.98 37.32 -15.77
N GLY A 235 19.58 38.48 -15.24
CA GLY A 235 18.31 39.13 -15.57
C GLY A 235 17.05 38.54 -14.92
N LEU A 236 17.17 37.48 -14.10
CA LEU A 236 16.04 36.87 -13.38
C LEU A 236 16.15 37.13 -11.87
N THR A 237 14.99 37.29 -11.20
CA THR A 237 14.94 37.33 -9.74
C THR A 237 15.44 36.00 -9.17
N SER A 238 16.43 36.07 -8.28
CA SER A 238 16.99 34.89 -7.61
C SER A 238 16.00 34.26 -6.63
N VAL A 239 16.05 32.94 -6.47
CA VAL A 239 15.27 32.20 -5.48
C VAL A 239 16.21 31.63 -4.42
N SER A 240 15.84 31.79 -3.15
CA SER A 240 16.58 31.21 -2.02
C SER A 240 16.01 29.86 -1.64
N VAL A 241 16.86 28.85 -1.55
CA VAL A 241 16.55 27.55 -0.95
C VAL A 241 17.21 27.49 0.43
N THR A 242 16.44 27.21 1.47
CA THR A 242 17.00 26.99 2.81
C THR A 242 17.34 25.52 2.95
N ALA A 243 18.62 25.18 2.98
CA ALA A 243 19.06 23.86 3.39
C ALA A 243 19.18 23.83 4.91
N THR A 244 18.53 22.87 5.55
CA THR A 244 18.66 22.59 6.98
C THR A 244 19.29 21.23 7.11
N GLU A 245 20.39 21.15 7.84
CA GLU A 245 20.98 19.89 8.24
C GLU A 245 20.02 19.19 9.20
N ALA A 246 19.71 17.93 8.90
CA ALA A 246 19.03 17.03 9.81
C ALA A 246 20.12 16.21 10.51
N ASP A 247 20.49 16.74 11.65
CA ASP A 247 21.48 16.22 12.57
C ASP A 247 21.13 14.80 13.02
N ASN A 248 22.11 13.92 12.94
CA ASN A 248 21.93 12.52 13.33
C ASN A 248 22.53 12.23 14.72
N ASP A 249 23.14 13.23 15.36
CA ASP A 249 23.77 13.14 16.67
C ASP A 249 22.72 13.19 17.78
N THR A 250 22.53 12.05 18.44
CA THR A 250 21.74 11.96 19.67
C THR A 250 22.60 12.17 20.90
N THR A 251 22.00 12.62 22.02
CA THR A 251 22.66 12.83 23.34
C THR A 251 23.08 11.53 24.04
N GLY A 252 23.53 10.53 23.29
CA GLY A 252 24.24 9.36 23.80
C GLY A 252 25.71 9.70 24.07
N THR A 253 26.31 9.10 25.09
CA THR A 253 27.78 9.11 25.20
C THR A 253 28.32 8.11 24.19
N GLN A 254 29.25 8.53 23.32
CA GLN A 254 29.93 7.63 22.40
C GLN A 254 30.48 6.42 23.15
N SER A 255 30.16 5.22 22.66
CA SER A 255 30.68 3.97 23.21
C SER A 255 30.97 2.96 22.11
N LEU A 256 31.79 1.97 22.46
CA LEU A 256 32.08 0.80 21.63
C LEU A 256 30.96 -0.23 21.86
N VAL A 257 30.25 -0.61 20.80
CA VAL A 257 29.25 -1.67 20.84
C VAL A 257 29.88 -2.92 20.24
N VAL A 258 30.12 -3.92 21.08
CA VAL A 258 30.81 -5.17 20.71
C VAL A 258 29.86 -6.34 20.91
N THR A 259 29.70 -7.19 19.90
CA THR A 259 28.81 -8.36 20.01
C THR A 259 29.33 -9.53 19.15
N PRO A 260 29.46 -10.75 19.72
CA PRO A 260 29.40 -11.08 21.15
C PRO A 260 30.67 -10.66 21.92
N THR A 261 30.60 -10.54 23.25
CA THR A 261 31.77 -10.27 24.13
C THR A 261 32.45 -11.54 24.68
N SER A 262 31.95 -12.70 24.28
CA SER A 262 32.60 -14.00 24.48
C SER A 262 32.56 -14.76 23.16
N VAL A 263 33.70 -15.23 22.69
CA VAL A 263 33.84 -15.89 21.39
C VAL A 263 34.54 -17.22 21.60
N SER A 264 33.90 -18.32 21.21
CA SER A 264 34.54 -19.62 21.10
C SER A 264 35.22 -19.69 19.73
N VAL A 265 36.54 -19.83 19.69
CA VAL A 265 37.32 -19.93 18.45
C VAL A 265 37.72 -21.39 18.29
N PRO A 266 37.27 -22.09 17.23
CA PRO A 266 37.73 -23.46 16.98
C PRO A 266 39.24 -23.47 16.81
N GLU A 267 39.93 -24.39 17.47
CA GLU A 267 41.35 -24.64 17.27
C GLU A 267 41.65 -24.95 15.79
N GLY A 268 42.74 -24.37 15.26
CA GLY A 268 43.09 -24.35 13.83
C GLY A 268 42.16 -23.50 12.95
N GLY A 269 41.13 -22.89 13.55
CA GLY A 269 40.05 -22.19 12.89
C GLY A 269 40.00 -20.70 13.21
N THR A 270 38.95 -20.06 12.69
CA THR A 270 38.66 -18.66 12.96
C THR A 270 37.23 -18.47 13.43
N ALA A 271 37.00 -17.44 14.24
CA ALA A 271 35.68 -16.99 14.62
C ALA A 271 35.67 -15.46 14.66
N THR A 272 34.48 -14.86 14.55
CA THR A 272 34.35 -13.40 14.49
C THR A 272 33.50 -12.85 15.63
N TYR A 273 33.81 -11.62 16.01
CA TYR A 273 32.86 -10.74 16.68
C TYR A 273 32.76 -9.44 15.91
N SER A 274 31.68 -8.70 16.14
CA SER A 274 31.43 -7.44 15.47
C SER A 274 31.66 -6.27 16.42
N VAL A 275 32.18 -5.18 15.86
CA VAL A 275 32.34 -3.90 16.54
C VAL A 275 31.58 -2.84 15.74
N ARG A 276 30.86 -1.97 16.43
CA ARG A 276 30.35 -0.72 15.87
C ARG A 276 30.44 0.39 16.90
N LEU A 277 30.20 1.62 16.46
CA LEU A 277 30.06 2.78 17.34
C LEU A 277 28.57 3.01 17.65
N ALA A 278 28.29 3.47 18.88
CA ALA A 278 26.92 3.72 19.33
C ALA A 278 26.27 4.95 18.66
N ILE A 279 27.07 5.98 18.37
CA ILE A 279 26.68 7.22 17.68
C ILE A 279 27.70 7.53 16.58
N ALA A 280 27.32 8.41 15.65
CA ALA A 280 28.18 8.82 14.56
C ALA A 280 29.41 9.57 15.10
N PRO A 281 30.63 9.26 14.64
CA PRO A 281 31.79 10.03 15.03
C PRO A 281 32.01 11.17 14.04
N SER A 282 32.32 12.35 14.54
CA SER A 282 32.60 13.54 13.73
C SER A 282 33.89 13.55 12.91
N ALA A 283 34.71 12.53 13.13
CA ALA A 283 35.87 12.23 12.32
C ALA A 283 36.11 10.73 12.34
N ASN A 284 36.95 10.25 11.43
CA ASN A 284 37.29 8.83 11.40
C ASN A 284 37.87 8.37 12.75
N VAL A 285 37.17 7.45 13.41
CA VAL A 285 37.58 6.85 14.67
C VAL A 285 38.25 5.53 14.38
N THR A 286 39.50 5.40 14.82
CA THR A 286 40.23 4.13 14.78
C THR A 286 39.95 3.34 16.06
N VAL A 287 39.44 2.13 15.91
CA VAL A 287 39.27 1.16 17.00
C VAL A 287 40.32 0.06 16.84
N THR A 288 41.13 -0.16 17.86
CA THR A 288 42.13 -1.22 17.90
C THR A 288 41.62 -2.44 18.66
N ASN A 289 41.88 -3.62 18.11
CA ASN A 289 41.52 -4.91 18.70
C ASN A 289 42.82 -5.62 19.04
N THR A 290 43.25 -5.50 20.29
CA THR A 290 44.58 -5.96 20.73
C THR A 290 44.46 -7.14 21.67
N ALA A 291 45.10 -8.24 21.32
CA ALA A 291 45.20 -9.41 22.19
C ALA A 291 46.10 -9.09 23.40
N ALA A 292 45.64 -9.40 24.61
CA ALA A 292 46.40 -9.13 25.83
C ALA A 292 47.74 -9.89 25.85
N SER A 293 48.72 -9.37 26.59
CA SER A 293 50.05 -10.00 26.74
C SER A 293 50.06 -11.25 27.63
N GLY A 294 48.94 -11.58 28.29
CA GLY A 294 48.72 -12.83 29.01
C GLY A 294 47.50 -13.59 28.46
N GLY A 295 47.37 -14.86 28.82
CA GLY A 295 46.41 -15.80 28.23
C GLY A 295 47.06 -16.69 27.18
N ASP A 296 46.25 -17.43 26.43
CA ASP A 296 46.73 -18.37 25.41
C ASP A 296 47.42 -17.66 24.23
N ALA A 297 48.63 -18.09 23.87
CA ALA A 297 49.37 -17.47 22.78
C ALA A 297 48.80 -17.82 21.40
N ASN A 298 48.08 -18.93 21.27
CA ASN A 298 47.50 -19.44 20.02
C ASN A 298 46.29 -18.63 19.58
N LEU A 299 45.59 -17.98 20.52
CA LEU A 299 44.50 -17.06 20.23
C LEU A 299 45.03 -15.69 19.79
N THR A 300 44.92 -15.38 18.50
CA THR A 300 45.39 -14.13 17.88
C THR A 300 44.27 -13.38 17.18
N VAL A 301 44.47 -12.07 16.95
CA VAL A 301 43.61 -11.28 16.06
C VAL A 301 44.19 -11.38 14.65
N SER A 302 43.57 -12.20 13.80
CA SER A 302 44.03 -12.49 12.45
C SER A 302 43.46 -11.53 11.39
N GLY A 303 42.35 -10.84 11.70
CA GLY A 303 41.74 -9.82 10.86
C GLY A 303 41.03 -8.75 11.68
N GLY A 304 41.06 -7.50 11.24
CA GLY A 304 40.40 -6.40 11.96
C GLY A 304 41.14 -5.91 13.20
N ALA A 305 42.47 -6.10 13.29
CA ALA A 305 43.30 -5.57 14.39
C ALA A 305 43.19 -4.03 14.55
N SER A 306 42.86 -3.33 13.46
CA SER A 306 42.50 -1.92 13.44
C SER A 306 41.29 -1.74 12.52
N LEU A 307 40.20 -1.18 13.04
CA LEU A 307 38.99 -0.84 12.30
C LEU A 307 38.85 0.67 12.22
N THR A 308 38.47 1.19 11.06
CA THR A 308 38.20 2.61 10.87
C THR A 308 36.70 2.81 10.70
N PHE A 309 36.11 3.49 11.67
CA PHE A 309 34.71 3.92 11.60
C PHE A 309 34.66 5.37 11.14
N THR A 310 33.89 5.62 10.09
CA THR A 310 33.60 6.94 9.54
C THR A 310 32.19 7.35 9.98
N PRO A 311 31.88 8.66 9.92
CA PRO A 311 30.50 9.15 9.89
C PRO A 311 29.47 8.28 9.16
N ALA A 312 29.81 7.77 7.98
CA ALA A 312 28.86 7.06 7.13
C ALA A 312 28.72 5.55 7.46
N ASN A 313 29.69 4.98 8.19
CA ASN A 313 29.73 3.53 8.43
C ASN A 313 29.71 3.11 9.91
N PHE A 314 29.67 4.08 10.84
CA PHE A 314 29.78 3.85 12.28
C PHE A 314 28.77 2.85 12.83
N ALA A 315 27.55 2.85 12.28
CA ALA A 315 26.44 2.01 12.69
C ALA A 315 26.49 0.61 12.06
N THR A 316 27.27 0.44 10.99
CA THR A 316 27.45 -0.84 10.31
C THR A 316 28.45 -1.70 11.09
N PRO A 317 28.06 -2.86 11.63
CA PRO A 317 28.98 -3.72 12.37
C PRO A 317 30.13 -4.20 11.48
N GLN A 318 31.37 -3.93 11.89
CA GLN A 318 32.58 -4.40 11.24
C GLN A 318 33.16 -5.60 12.00
N ASN A 319 33.55 -6.64 11.26
CA ASN A 319 34.00 -7.89 11.86
C ASN A 319 35.48 -7.83 12.25
N VAL A 320 35.78 -8.33 13.44
CA VAL A 320 37.13 -8.71 13.87
C VAL A 320 37.21 -10.22 13.81
N THR A 321 38.25 -10.73 13.16
CA THR A 321 38.51 -12.17 13.03
C THR A 321 39.58 -12.57 14.03
N LEU A 322 39.22 -13.53 14.87
CA LEU A 322 40.12 -14.24 15.76
C LEU A 322 40.56 -15.54 15.10
N ALA A 323 41.80 -15.95 15.32
CA ALA A 323 42.31 -17.26 14.96
C ALA A 323 42.86 -17.96 16.19
N ALA A 324 42.62 -19.26 16.30
CA ALA A 324 43.33 -20.14 17.21
C ALA A 324 44.31 -20.96 16.36
N ALA A 325 45.60 -20.93 16.69
CA ALA A 325 46.59 -21.79 16.05
C ALA A 325 46.42 -23.22 16.59
N GLU A 326 46.56 -24.22 15.72
CA GLU A 326 46.56 -25.62 16.14
C GLU A 326 47.75 -25.90 17.06
N ASP A 327 47.51 -26.53 18.21
CA ASP A 327 48.55 -27.16 18.99
C ASP A 327 48.31 -28.66 19.24
N THR A 328 48.61 -29.18 20.44
CA THR A 328 48.55 -30.62 20.75
C THR A 328 48.05 -30.90 22.16
N ASP A 329 47.67 -29.84 22.90
CA ASP A 329 47.19 -29.98 24.27
C ASP A 329 45.66 -30.07 24.31
N THR A 330 45.09 -30.52 25.42
CA THR A 330 43.65 -30.83 25.52
C THR A 330 42.91 -29.83 26.41
N THR A 331 43.49 -28.66 26.62
CA THR A 331 43.00 -27.64 27.56
C THR A 331 42.61 -26.39 26.79
N ASN A 332 41.32 -26.07 26.79
CA ASN A 332 40.83 -24.78 26.28
C ASN A 332 41.63 -23.59 26.86
N GLY A 333 42.48 -23.00 26.02
CA GLY A 333 43.11 -21.72 26.24
C GLY A 333 42.08 -20.59 26.29
N THR A 334 42.36 -19.55 27.08
CA THR A 334 41.57 -18.31 26.99
C THR A 334 42.49 -17.11 26.84
N ARG A 335 42.06 -16.15 26.03
CA ARG A 335 42.76 -14.88 25.86
C ARG A 335 41.77 -13.72 25.75
N THR A 336 42.04 -12.66 26.48
CA THR A 336 41.24 -11.44 26.39
C THR A 336 41.73 -10.58 25.22
N ILE A 337 40.78 -10.15 24.38
CA ILE A 337 40.98 -9.14 23.34
C ILE A 337 40.41 -7.82 23.86
N THR A 338 41.24 -6.78 23.88
CA THR A 338 40.84 -5.44 24.28
C THR A 338 40.46 -4.65 23.04
N VAL A 339 39.19 -4.29 22.95
CA VAL A 339 38.64 -3.38 21.94
C VAL A 339 38.74 -1.97 22.51
N ALA A 340 39.57 -1.12 21.91
CA ALA A 340 39.87 0.21 22.45
C ALA A 340 39.87 1.28 21.37
N SER A 341 39.50 2.49 21.76
CA SER A 341 39.71 3.70 20.99
C SER A 341 40.03 4.85 21.94
N ALA A 342 40.77 5.85 21.46
CA ALA A 342 41.17 6.98 22.28
C ALA A 342 39.94 7.72 22.83
N GLY A 343 39.86 7.88 24.16
CA GLY A 343 38.75 8.58 24.83
C GLY A 343 37.49 7.74 25.08
N LEU A 344 37.44 6.48 24.63
CA LEU A 344 36.31 5.58 24.90
C LEU A 344 36.67 4.55 25.98
N THR A 345 35.66 4.13 26.74
CA THR A 345 35.82 2.99 27.66
C THR A 345 36.03 1.72 26.82
N SER A 346 37.14 1.03 27.05
CA SER A 346 37.48 -0.20 26.32
C SER A 346 36.51 -1.33 26.67
N VAL A 347 36.23 -2.20 25.70
CA VAL A 347 35.43 -3.41 25.90
C VAL A 347 36.32 -4.63 25.79
N SER A 348 36.21 -5.55 26.75
CA SER A 348 36.93 -6.83 26.72
C SER A 348 36.09 -7.91 26.05
N VAL A 349 36.67 -8.58 25.06
CA VAL A 349 36.13 -9.81 24.48
C VAL A 349 36.95 -10.98 25.03
N THR A 350 36.28 -11.96 25.64
CA THR A 350 36.94 -13.19 26.06
C THR A 350 36.93 -14.18 24.89
N ALA A 351 38.09 -14.43 24.30
CA ALA A 351 38.26 -15.52 23.35
C ALA A 351 38.57 -16.80 24.12
N THR A 352 37.80 -17.84 23.88
CA THR A 352 38.06 -19.18 24.41
C THR A 352 38.37 -20.07 23.22
N GLU A 353 39.54 -20.68 23.23
CA GLU A 353 39.88 -21.74 22.31
C GLU A 353 38.96 -22.92 22.58
N ALA A 354 38.19 -23.30 21.57
CA ALA A 354 37.50 -24.58 21.55
C ALA A 354 38.48 -25.59 20.99
N ASP A 355 39.25 -26.15 21.91
CA ASP A 355 40.20 -27.24 21.70
C ASP A 355 39.54 -28.34 20.86
N ASN A 356 40.18 -28.67 19.75
CA ASN A 356 39.78 -29.74 18.85
C ASN A 356 40.56 -31.04 19.17
N ASP A 357 41.64 -30.91 19.94
CA ASP A 357 42.48 -31.94 20.52
C ASP A 357 41.80 -32.64 21.70
N THR A 358 40.69 -33.28 21.37
CA THR A 358 40.17 -34.34 22.23
C THR A 358 41.05 -35.58 22.10
N THR A 359 41.21 -36.33 23.20
CA THR A 359 41.26 -37.80 23.11
C THR A 359 39.89 -38.31 22.62
N GLY A 360 39.51 -37.90 21.41
CA GLY A 360 38.23 -38.14 20.77
C GLY A 360 38.42 -39.04 19.57
N THR A 361 37.65 -40.12 19.53
CA THR A 361 37.58 -40.94 18.33
C THR A 361 36.79 -40.17 17.27
N GLN A 362 37.31 -40.07 16.05
CA GLN A 362 36.59 -39.52 14.90
C GLN A 362 35.15 -40.05 14.86
N SER A 363 34.18 -39.16 14.68
CA SER A 363 32.76 -39.53 14.64
C SER A 363 31.98 -38.77 13.58
N LEU A 364 30.81 -39.31 13.23
CA LEU A 364 29.84 -38.69 12.34
C LEU A 364 28.91 -37.79 13.16
N VAL A 365 28.72 -36.55 12.74
CA VAL A 365 27.78 -35.60 13.35
C VAL A 365 26.62 -35.41 12.40
N VAL A 366 25.43 -35.82 12.84
CA VAL A 366 24.20 -35.81 12.03
C VAL A 366 23.15 -34.95 12.72
N THR A 367 22.50 -34.04 11.98
CA THR A 367 21.47 -33.16 12.55
C THR A 367 20.39 -32.79 11.51
N PRO A 368 19.10 -33.00 11.82
CA PRO A 368 18.57 -33.76 12.97
C PRO A 368 18.72 -35.28 12.77
N THR A 369 18.65 -36.06 13.86
CA THR A 369 18.62 -37.55 13.81
C THR A 369 17.20 -38.13 13.72
N SER A 370 16.19 -37.27 13.69
CA SER A 370 14.79 -37.61 13.41
C SER A 370 14.25 -36.60 12.41
N VAL A 371 13.67 -37.10 11.32
CA VAL A 371 13.17 -36.27 10.20
C VAL A 371 11.74 -36.69 9.88
N GLY A 372 10.81 -35.75 9.95
CA GLY A 372 9.47 -35.92 9.38
C GLY A 372 9.51 -35.61 7.89
N VAL A 373 9.14 -36.57 7.04
CA VAL A 373 9.12 -36.41 5.58
C VAL A 373 7.65 -36.38 5.15
N PRO A 374 7.13 -35.25 4.63
CA PRO A 374 5.76 -35.20 4.11
C PRO A 374 5.58 -36.23 3.00
N GLU A 375 4.52 -37.00 3.07
CA GLU A 375 4.10 -37.90 1.99
C GLU A 375 3.93 -37.12 0.67
N GLY A 376 4.41 -37.70 -0.43
CA GLY A 376 4.52 -37.02 -1.74
C GLY A 376 5.58 -35.91 -1.80
N GLY A 377 6.30 -35.67 -0.69
CA GLY A 377 7.22 -34.56 -0.49
C GLY A 377 8.66 -34.97 -0.18
N THR A 378 9.47 -33.99 0.22
CA THR A 378 10.88 -34.19 0.60
C THR A 378 11.24 -33.42 1.86
N ALA A 379 12.24 -33.92 2.60
CA ALA A 379 12.83 -33.26 3.76
C ALA A 379 14.34 -33.53 3.82
N THR A 380 15.10 -32.76 4.60
CA THR A 380 16.56 -32.88 4.66
C THR A 380 17.11 -33.04 6.07
N TYR A 381 18.25 -33.73 6.17
CA TYR A 381 19.14 -33.64 7.33
C TYR A 381 20.57 -33.38 6.85
N SER A 382 21.43 -32.95 7.77
CA SER A 382 22.82 -32.62 7.48
C SER A 382 23.79 -33.58 8.13
N VAL A 383 24.92 -33.84 7.46
CA VAL A 383 26.02 -34.67 7.94
C VAL A 383 27.31 -33.85 7.89
N ARG A 384 28.14 -33.98 8.92
CA ARG A 384 29.54 -33.55 8.92
C ARG A 384 30.41 -34.51 9.73
N LEU A 385 31.72 -34.34 9.68
CA LEU A 385 32.65 -35.04 10.56
C LEU A 385 32.98 -34.19 11.79
N ALA A 386 33.17 -34.85 12.94
CA ALA A 386 33.51 -34.17 14.19
C ALA A 386 34.92 -33.55 14.17
N ILE A 387 35.88 -34.24 13.56
CA ILE A 387 37.31 -33.87 13.48
C ILE A 387 37.77 -33.93 12.02
N ALA A 388 38.80 -33.15 11.68
CA ALA A 388 39.42 -33.12 10.36
C ALA A 388 40.04 -34.48 10.03
N PRO A 389 39.66 -35.13 8.92
CA PRO A 389 40.28 -36.39 8.55
C PRO A 389 41.64 -36.14 7.88
N SER A 390 42.58 -37.08 8.01
CA SER A 390 43.90 -37.01 7.36
C SER A 390 43.88 -37.32 5.85
N ALA A 391 42.76 -37.82 5.34
CA ALA A 391 42.48 -38.07 3.93
C ALA A 391 40.97 -37.93 3.66
N ASN A 392 40.56 -37.95 2.38
CA ASN A 392 39.14 -37.88 2.05
C ASN A 392 38.37 -39.07 2.64
N VAL A 393 37.29 -38.78 3.36
CA VAL A 393 36.37 -39.75 3.97
C VAL A 393 35.07 -39.75 3.19
N THR A 394 34.67 -40.93 2.71
CA THR A 394 33.36 -41.13 2.08
C THR A 394 32.36 -41.59 3.14
N VAL A 395 31.24 -40.89 3.23
CA VAL A 395 30.11 -41.22 4.10
C VAL A 395 28.93 -41.66 3.23
N THR A 396 28.39 -42.84 3.50
CA THR A 396 27.22 -43.37 2.80
C THR A 396 25.97 -43.21 3.65
N ASN A 397 24.88 -42.79 3.02
CA ASN A 397 23.54 -42.67 3.62
C ASN A 397 22.66 -43.74 3.00
N THR A 398 22.47 -44.86 3.70
CA THR A 398 21.78 -46.02 3.15
C THR A 398 20.49 -46.28 3.91
N ALA A 399 19.39 -46.30 3.17
CA ALA A 399 18.09 -46.67 3.70
C ALA A 399 18.08 -48.17 4.06
N ALA A 400 17.67 -48.52 5.27
CA ALA A 400 17.66 -49.91 5.73
C ALA A 400 16.73 -50.78 4.86
N SER A 401 17.02 -52.09 4.79
CA SER A 401 16.20 -53.06 4.04
C SER A 401 14.88 -53.43 4.74
N GLY A 402 14.66 -52.96 5.97
CA GLY A 402 13.39 -53.00 6.69
C GLY A 402 12.91 -51.60 7.07
N GLY A 403 11.61 -51.48 7.35
CA GLY A 403 10.91 -50.19 7.48
C GLY A 403 10.12 -49.85 6.21
N ASP A 404 9.62 -48.63 6.14
CA ASP A 404 8.78 -48.19 5.02
C ASP A 404 9.53 -48.16 3.69
N ALA A 405 8.98 -48.74 2.63
CA ALA A 405 9.61 -48.74 1.32
C ALA A 405 9.51 -47.38 0.60
N ASN A 406 8.52 -46.57 0.96
CA ASN A 406 8.23 -45.26 0.35
C ASN A 406 9.23 -44.19 0.78
N LEU A 407 9.82 -44.34 1.97
CA LEU A 407 10.89 -43.48 2.46
C LEU A 407 12.23 -43.82 1.79
N THR A 408 12.72 -42.95 0.91
CA THR A 408 13.97 -43.14 0.16
C THR A 408 14.97 -42.00 0.35
N VAL A 409 16.26 -42.26 0.09
CA VAL A 409 17.29 -41.22 -0.03
C VAL A 409 17.30 -40.75 -1.48
N SER A 410 16.69 -39.60 -1.77
CA SER A 410 16.54 -39.06 -3.12
C SER A 410 17.78 -38.28 -3.59
N ALA A 411 18.55 -37.70 -2.66
CA ALA A 411 19.84 -37.06 -2.94
C ALA A 411 20.80 -37.17 -1.74
N GLY A 412 22.11 -37.18 -2.00
CA GLY A 412 23.13 -37.27 -0.92
C GLY A 412 23.41 -38.69 -0.41
N ALA A 413 23.12 -39.74 -1.20
CA ALA A 413 23.39 -41.14 -0.83
C ALA A 413 24.88 -41.43 -0.54
N SER A 414 25.80 -40.64 -1.11
CA SER A 414 27.23 -40.66 -0.82
C SER A 414 27.75 -39.23 -0.73
N LEU A 415 28.43 -38.90 0.38
CA LEU A 415 29.05 -37.61 0.64
C LEU A 415 30.56 -37.78 0.79
N THR A 416 31.34 -36.83 0.29
CA THR A 416 32.80 -36.84 0.41
C THR A 416 33.25 -35.67 1.28
N PHE A 417 33.88 -36.01 2.41
CA PHE A 417 34.49 -35.06 3.31
C PHE A 417 36.01 -35.07 3.15
N THR A 418 36.58 -33.92 2.83
CA THR A 418 38.02 -33.67 2.71
C THR A 418 38.52 -32.99 3.98
N PRO A 419 39.84 -32.93 4.22
CA PRO A 419 40.40 -32.15 5.33
C PRO A 419 39.94 -30.68 5.34
N ALA A 420 39.51 -30.12 4.19
CA ALA A 420 39.10 -28.72 4.05
C ALA A 420 37.58 -28.49 4.21
N ASN A 421 36.73 -29.51 4.06
CA ASN A 421 35.27 -29.34 4.10
C ASN A 421 34.57 -30.21 5.18
N PHE A 422 35.35 -30.94 6.00
CA PHE A 422 34.84 -31.91 6.97
C PHE A 422 33.83 -31.32 7.97
N ALA A 423 34.00 -30.04 8.33
CA ALA A 423 33.16 -29.34 9.30
C ALA A 423 31.92 -28.67 8.65
N THR A 424 31.88 -28.56 7.32
CA THR A 424 30.75 -27.97 6.59
C THR A 424 29.62 -29.00 6.49
N PRO A 425 28.44 -28.74 7.06
CA PRO A 425 27.32 -29.66 6.94
C PRO A 425 26.89 -29.84 5.48
N GLN A 426 26.85 -31.09 5.02
CA GLN A 426 26.36 -31.45 3.69
C GLN A 426 24.98 -32.10 3.83
N ASN A 427 24.04 -31.69 2.98
CA ASN A 427 22.65 -32.13 3.09
C ASN A 427 22.41 -33.47 2.41
N VAL A 428 21.56 -34.27 3.03
CA VAL A 428 20.95 -35.48 2.49
C VAL A 428 19.45 -35.21 2.35
N THR A 429 18.90 -35.50 1.18
CA THR A 429 17.46 -35.33 0.91
C THR A 429 16.77 -36.68 0.98
N LEU A 430 15.71 -36.72 1.79
CA LEU A 430 14.78 -37.82 1.89
C LEU A 430 13.52 -37.50 1.10
N ALA A 431 12.89 -38.52 0.53
CA ALA A 431 11.60 -38.44 -0.12
C ALA A 431 10.67 -39.53 0.44
N ALA A 432 9.39 -39.20 0.60
CA ALA A 432 8.32 -40.15 0.87
C ALA A 432 7.47 -40.23 -0.40
N ALA A 433 7.33 -41.42 -0.98
CA ALA A 433 6.42 -41.63 -2.10
C ALA A 433 4.98 -41.68 -1.59
N GLU A 434 4.03 -41.13 -2.34
CA GLU A 434 2.61 -41.26 -2.01
C GLU A 434 2.20 -42.74 -1.96
N ASP A 435 1.53 -43.15 -0.89
CA ASP A 435 0.83 -44.41 -0.82
C ASP A 435 -0.65 -44.24 -0.45
N THR A 436 -1.25 -45.22 0.24
CA THR A 436 -2.70 -45.25 0.52
C THR A 436 -3.01 -45.70 1.94
N ASP A 437 -1.98 -45.86 2.78
CA ASP A 437 -2.09 -46.42 4.11
C ASP A 437 -1.94 -45.33 5.18
N GLN A 438 -2.60 -45.54 6.33
CA GLN A 438 -2.78 -44.52 7.39
C GLN A 438 -1.73 -44.64 8.50
N THR A 439 -0.65 -45.35 8.21
CA THR A 439 0.42 -45.59 9.17
C THR A 439 1.60 -44.73 8.77
N ASN A 440 2.00 -43.82 9.67
CA ASN A 440 3.32 -43.21 9.58
C ASN A 440 4.40 -44.30 9.50
N GLY A 441 4.83 -44.58 8.27
CA GLY A 441 5.95 -45.41 7.96
C GLY A 441 7.19 -44.86 8.64
N THR A 442 8.00 -45.75 9.22
CA THR A 442 9.34 -45.34 9.65
C THR A 442 10.38 -46.13 8.91
N ARG A 443 11.42 -45.44 8.49
CA ARG A 443 12.60 -46.07 7.92
C ARG A 443 13.84 -45.49 8.53
N THR A 444 14.73 -46.39 8.97
CA THR A 444 16.04 -45.98 9.46
C THR A 444 16.98 -45.75 8.28
N ILE A 445 17.60 -44.58 8.24
CA ILE A 445 18.71 -44.25 7.35
C ILE A 445 20.01 -44.42 8.14
N THR A 446 20.85 -45.34 7.70
CA THR A 446 22.16 -45.58 8.30
C THR A 446 23.18 -44.66 7.65
N VAL A 447 23.74 -43.74 8.43
CA VAL A 447 24.87 -42.90 8.05
C VAL A 447 26.13 -43.60 8.50
N ALA A 448 26.97 -44.02 7.55
CA ALA A 448 28.13 -44.85 7.84
C ALA A 448 29.38 -44.42 7.06
N SER A 449 30.54 -44.66 7.65
CA SER A 449 31.83 -44.57 6.98
C SER A 449 32.77 -45.63 7.56
N THR A 450 33.72 -46.10 6.75
CA THR A 450 34.66 -47.15 7.16
C THR A 450 35.46 -46.72 8.39
N GLY A 451 35.37 -47.51 9.46
CA GLY A 451 36.10 -47.27 10.71
C GLY A 451 35.43 -46.30 11.68
N LEU A 452 34.25 -45.74 11.35
CA LEU A 452 33.48 -44.87 12.24
C LEU A 452 32.23 -45.58 12.76
N THR A 453 31.82 -45.27 13.99
CA THR A 453 30.51 -45.69 14.51
C THR A 453 29.42 -45.06 13.67
N SER A 454 28.51 -45.89 13.13
CA SER A 454 27.39 -45.41 12.32
C SER A 454 26.37 -44.65 13.18
N VAL A 455 25.70 -43.69 12.55
CA VAL A 455 24.61 -42.93 13.16
C VAL A 455 23.32 -43.27 12.44
N SER A 456 22.25 -43.53 13.19
CA SER A 456 20.92 -43.79 12.64
C SER A 456 20.10 -42.51 12.60
N VAL A 457 19.50 -42.22 11.45
CA VAL A 457 18.47 -41.21 11.31
C VAL A 457 17.13 -41.92 11.17
N THR A 458 16.17 -41.60 12.04
CA THR A 458 14.80 -42.09 11.90
C THR A 458 14.05 -41.15 10.96
N ALA A 459 13.82 -41.61 9.72
CA ALA A 459 12.86 -40.97 8.84
C ALA A 459 11.47 -41.47 9.23
N THR A 460 10.57 -40.54 9.52
CA THR A 460 9.16 -40.82 9.76
C THR A 460 8.39 -40.16 8.63
N GLU A 461 7.69 -40.97 7.87
CA GLU A 461 6.69 -40.48 6.94
C GLU A 461 5.63 -39.74 7.74
N VAL A 462 5.33 -38.54 7.30
CA VAL A 462 4.21 -37.75 7.81
C VAL A 462 3.09 -37.99 6.82
N ASP A 463 2.34 -39.02 7.15
CA ASP A 463 1.17 -39.52 6.46
C ASP A 463 0.15 -38.40 6.26
N ASN A 464 -0.28 -38.23 5.01
CA ASN A 464 -1.33 -37.29 4.65
C ASN A 464 -2.70 -37.98 4.47
N ASP A 465 -2.69 -39.32 4.46
CA ASP A 465 -3.81 -40.25 4.44
C ASP A 465 -4.51 -40.34 5.80
N THR A 466 -5.19 -39.27 6.18
CA THR A 466 -6.13 -39.35 7.30
C THR A 466 -7.27 -40.34 6.99
N THR A 467 -7.74 -41.10 7.99
CA THR A 467 -9.14 -41.57 7.98
C THR A 467 -10.01 -40.40 7.53
N PRO A 468 -10.89 -40.55 6.51
CA PRO A 468 -11.76 -39.47 6.07
C PRO A 468 -12.36 -38.80 7.29
N GLY A 469 -12.03 -37.53 7.51
CA GLY A 469 -12.63 -36.80 8.62
C GLY A 469 -14.13 -36.92 8.44
N THR A 470 -14.86 -37.30 9.49
CA THR A 470 -16.32 -37.29 9.40
C THR A 470 -16.75 -35.84 9.35
N TYR A 471 -17.37 -35.45 8.22
CA TYR A 471 -18.08 -34.18 8.12
C TYR A 471 -19.05 -34.05 9.28
N GLU A 472 -19.02 -32.91 9.96
CA GLU A 472 -20.16 -32.57 10.81
C GLU A 472 -21.39 -32.30 9.92
N PRO A 473 -22.61 -32.46 10.46
CA PRO A 473 -23.80 -31.99 9.76
C PRO A 473 -23.63 -30.51 9.35
N HIS A 474 -24.08 -30.16 8.14
CA HIS A 474 -24.03 -28.79 7.67
C HIS A 474 -24.80 -27.88 8.64
N GLN A 475 -24.11 -26.91 9.23
CA GLN A 475 -24.65 -26.06 10.29
C GLN A 475 -25.51 -24.93 9.71
N ASP A 476 -26.46 -24.43 10.51
CA ASP A 476 -27.25 -23.25 10.14
C ASP A 476 -26.38 -21.98 10.08
N ASN A 477 -25.50 -21.81 11.10
CA ASN A 477 -24.47 -20.77 11.13
C ASN A 477 -23.10 -21.43 11.39
N PRO A 478 -22.19 -21.45 10.39
CA PRO A 478 -20.89 -22.09 10.52
C PRO A 478 -19.92 -21.33 11.45
N PHE A 479 -20.17 -20.06 11.76
CA PHE A 479 -19.35 -19.28 12.69
C PHE A 479 -19.74 -19.54 14.16
N ALA A 480 -20.96 -20.05 14.41
CA ALA A 480 -21.43 -20.32 15.76
C ALA A 480 -20.61 -21.44 16.41
N GLY A 481 -19.95 -21.11 17.54
CA GLY A 481 -19.13 -22.07 18.29
C GLY A 481 -17.84 -22.49 17.58
N ALA A 482 -17.41 -21.74 16.56
CA ALA A 482 -16.13 -21.95 15.87
C ALA A 482 -15.12 -20.84 16.19
N THR A 483 -13.84 -21.18 16.13
CA THR A 483 -12.71 -20.24 16.16
C THR A 483 -12.31 -19.88 14.74
N GLY A 484 -12.01 -18.62 14.46
CA GLY A 484 -11.57 -18.20 13.14
C GLY A 484 -10.11 -18.56 12.85
N TYR A 485 -9.83 -19.01 11.63
CA TYR A 485 -8.46 -19.24 11.14
C TYR A 485 -7.65 -17.94 11.14
N VAL A 486 -6.47 -17.97 11.75
CA VAL A 486 -5.51 -16.85 11.72
C VAL A 486 -4.51 -17.10 10.60
N ASN A 487 -4.53 -16.26 9.56
CA ASN A 487 -3.59 -16.33 8.44
C ASN A 487 -2.18 -15.92 8.89
N PRO A 488 -1.17 -16.82 8.87
CA PRO A 488 0.18 -16.50 9.33
C PRO A 488 0.90 -15.44 8.48
N ASP A 489 0.64 -15.38 7.17
CA ASP A 489 1.28 -14.40 6.27
C ASP A 489 0.82 -12.98 6.62
N TRP A 490 -0.49 -12.80 6.83
CA TRP A 490 -1.05 -11.52 7.28
C TRP A 490 -0.66 -11.20 8.73
N SER A 491 -0.72 -12.18 9.64
CA SER A 491 -0.36 -12.01 11.05
C SER A 491 1.07 -11.50 11.19
N ALA A 492 2.02 -12.01 10.40
CA ALA A 492 3.40 -11.56 10.41
C ALA A 492 3.54 -10.10 9.96
N GLN A 493 2.83 -9.69 8.90
CA GLN A 493 2.82 -8.30 8.43
C GLN A 493 2.22 -7.36 9.48
N ALA A 494 1.06 -7.70 10.04
CA ALA A 494 0.42 -6.93 11.10
C ALA A 494 1.33 -6.79 12.33
N ALA A 495 1.94 -7.88 12.80
CA ALA A 495 2.84 -7.87 13.95
C ALA A 495 4.12 -7.05 13.73
N SER A 496 4.53 -6.85 12.47
CA SER A 496 5.71 -6.05 12.13
C SER A 496 5.48 -4.54 12.25
N GLU A 497 4.21 -4.10 12.31
CA GLU A 497 3.88 -2.68 12.46
C GLU A 497 3.80 -2.27 13.95
N PRO A 498 4.20 -1.03 14.29
CA PRO A 498 4.06 -0.50 15.64
C PRO A 498 2.62 -0.60 16.16
N GLY A 499 2.42 -1.37 17.24
CA GLY A 499 1.11 -1.63 17.85
C GLY A 499 0.26 -2.70 17.13
N GLY A 500 0.71 -3.23 16.00
CA GLY A 500 -0.07 -4.18 15.20
C GLY A 500 -0.22 -5.58 15.82
N SER A 501 0.61 -5.92 16.81
CA SER A 501 0.44 -7.16 17.61
C SER A 501 -0.92 -7.24 18.33
N ALA A 502 -1.58 -6.11 18.56
CA ALA A 502 -2.93 -6.05 19.14
C ALA A 502 -4.00 -6.72 18.25
N VAL A 503 -3.74 -6.86 16.95
CA VAL A 503 -4.70 -7.43 15.99
C VAL A 503 -4.12 -8.57 15.15
N ALA A 504 -2.84 -8.88 15.27
CA ALA A 504 -2.17 -9.92 14.50
C ALA A 504 -2.83 -11.32 14.63
N ASN A 505 -3.46 -11.61 15.78
CA ASN A 505 -4.17 -12.87 16.04
C ASN A 505 -5.66 -12.86 15.63
N VAL A 506 -6.09 -11.91 14.79
CA VAL A 506 -7.48 -11.83 14.32
C VAL A 506 -7.64 -12.62 13.01
N SER A 507 -8.75 -13.35 12.87
CA SER A 507 -9.07 -14.09 11.65
C SER A 507 -9.36 -13.15 10.48
N THR A 508 -8.73 -13.41 9.33
CA THR A 508 -8.87 -12.64 8.09
C THR A 508 -9.15 -13.55 6.90
N GLY A 509 -9.73 -13.00 5.82
CA GLY A 509 -9.99 -13.73 4.58
C GLY A 509 -8.71 -14.13 3.84
N VAL A 510 -8.70 -15.35 3.29
CA VAL A 510 -7.69 -15.83 2.34
C VAL A 510 -8.21 -15.59 0.92
N TRP A 511 -7.51 -14.77 0.14
CA TRP A 511 -7.98 -14.35 -1.18
C TRP A 511 -7.40 -15.21 -2.29
N LEU A 512 -8.24 -15.81 -3.11
CA LEU A 512 -7.85 -16.51 -4.33
C LEU A 512 -8.07 -15.59 -5.53
N ASP A 513 -7.36 -14.47 -5.60
CA ASP A 513 -7.56 -13.39 -6.59
C ASP A 513 -6.98 -13.71 -7.99
N ARG A 514 -6.45 -14.91 -8.20
CA ARG A 514 -5.92 -15.43 -9.47
C ARG A 514 -5.72 -16.94 -9.38
N ILE A 515 -5.56 -17.63 -10.50
CA ILE A 515 -5.27 -19.07 -10.56
C ILE A 515 -3.98 -19.39 -9.80
N ALA A 516 -2.94 -18.56 -9.94
CA ALA A 516 -1.67 -18.76 -9.23
C ALA A 516 -1.83 -18.74 -7.69
N ALA A 517 -2.83 -18.01 -7.16
CA ALA A 517 -3.08 -17.93 -5.72
C ALA A 517 -3.52 -19.28 -5.12
N ILE A 518 -4.02 -20.21 -5.96
CA ILE A 518 -4.34 -21.57 -5.52
C ILE A 518 -3.09 -22.31 -5.03
N THR A 519 -1.92 -22.04 -5.63
CA THR A 519 -0.67 -22.78 -5.34
C THR A 519 0.43 -21.96 -4.67
N SER A 520 0.40 -20.63 -4.76
CA SER A 520 1.54 -19.80 -4.31
C SER A 520 1.16 -18.44 -3.70
N GLY A 521 -0.11 -18.24 -3.33
CA GLY A 521 -0.57 -17.00 -2.68
C GLY A 521 -0.97 -15.85 -3.61
N SER A 522 -1.72 -14.90 -3.03
CA SER A 522 -2.44 -13.85 -3.75
C SER A 522 -1.54 -12.76 -4.31
N ALA A 523 -0.76 -12.07 -3.47
CA ALA A 523 0.06 -10.92 -3.87
C ALA A 523 1.11 -10.57 -2.82
N GLY A 524 2.18 -9.88 -3.25
CA GLY A 524 3.18 -9.31 -2.34
C GLY A 524 3.83 -10.38 -1.45
N SER A 525 3.71 -10.24 -0.14
CA SER A 525 4.26 -11.17 0.84
C SER A 525 3.32 -12.33 1.21
N ASN A 526 2.15 -12.44 0.57
CA ASN A 526 1.29 -13.61 0.67
C ASN A 526 1.88 -14.72 -0.21
N SER A 527 2.39 -15.77 0.45
CA SER A 527 3.22 -16.82 -0.16
C SER A 527 2.54 -18.18 -0.22
N LYS A 528 1.42 -18.34 0.49
CA LYS A 528 0.75 -19.63 0.72
C LYS A 528 -0.39 -19.88 -0.27
N GLY A 529 -0.43 -21.08 -0.86
CA GLY A 529 -1.56 -21.55 -1.65
C GLY A 529 -2.74 -22.00 -0.79
N LEU A 530 -3.82 -22.43 -1.44
CA LEU A 530 -5.04 -22.90 -0.76
C LEU A 530 -4.76 -24.12 0.13
N ARG A 531 -4.00 -25.11 -0.36
CA ARG A 531 -3.63 -26.29 0.44
C ARG A 531 -2.83 -25.91 1.68
N ASP A 532 -1.84 -25.04 1.53
CA ASP A 532 -1.04 -24.55 2.67
C ASP A 532 -1.92 -23.91 3.74
N HIS A 533 -2.89 -23.09 3.35
CA HIS A 533 -3.82 -22.46 4.28
C HIS A 533 -4.74 -23.47 4.97
N LEU A 534 -5.26 -24.46 4.24
CA LEU A 534 -6.12 -25.50 4.81
C LEU A 534 -5.33 -26.43 5.76
N ASP A 535 -4.08 -26.77 5.43
CA ASP A 535 -3.18 -27.52 6.31
C ASP A 535 -2.88 -26.76 7.61
N LEU A 536 -2.63 -25.46 7.52
CA LEU A 536 -2.46 -24.61 8.69
C LEU A 536 -3.74 -24.46 9.50
N ALA A 537 -4.91 -24.43 8.84
CA ALA A 537 -6.20 -24.40 9.52
C ALA A 537 -6.45 -25.71 10.28
N LEU A 538 -6.05 -26.87 9.73
CA LEU A 538 -6.09 -28.16 10.45
C LEU A 538 -5.16 -28.15 11.66
N GLN A 539 -3.96 -27.58 11.55
CA GLN A 539 -3.06 -27.44 12.70
C GLN A 539 -3.68 -26.58 13.81
N GLN A 540 -4.37 -25.48 13.43
CA GLN A 540 -5.10 -24.64 14.38
C GLN A 540 -6.32 -25.37 14.97
N ASP A 541 -7.09 -26.10 14.17
CA ASP A 541 -8.22 -26.94 14.62
C ASP A 541 -7.77 -27.98 15.65
N ALA A 542 -6.69 -28.71 15.36
CA ALA A 542 -6.12 -29.68 16.29
C ALA A 542 -5.68 -29.04 17.62
N ALA A 543 -5.19 -27.80 17.59
CA ALA A 543 -4.84 -27.03 18.79
C ALA A 543 -6.06 -26.49 19.56
N ASN A 544 -7.23 -26.36 18.91
CA ASN A 544 -8.48 -25.84 19.48
C ASN A 544 -9.33 -26.90 20.21
N GLY A 545 -8.85 -28.14 20.27
CA GLY A 545 -9.50 -29.24 20.98
C GLY A 545 -10.83 -29.63 20.33
N ALA A 546 -11.95 -29.49 21.05
CA ALA A 546 -13.27 -29.83 20.52
C ALA A 546 -13.92 -28.68 19.72
N THR A 547 -13.36 -27.47 19.78
CA THR A 547 -13.88 -26.30 19.08
C THR A 547 -13.41 -26.30 17.64
N LYS A 548 -14.35 -26.21 16.69
CA LYS A 548 -14.05 -26.22 15.26
C LYS A 548 -13.37 -24.93 14.80
N THR A 549 -12.45 -25.05 13.86
CA THR A 549 -11.88 -23.91 13.12
C THR A 549 -12.70 -23.63 11.86
N ILE A 550 -13.04 -22.36 11.66
CA ILE A 550 -13.61 -21.84 10.41
C ILE A 550 -12.58 -21.02 9.65
N ILE A 551 -12.32 -21.40 8.39
CA ILE A 551 -11.49 -20.65 7.45
C ILE A 551 -12.38 -19.91 6.45
N GLN A 552 -12.01 -18.67 6.12
CA GLN A 552 -12.72 -17.81 5.19
C GLN A 552 -11.92 -17.72 3.89
N VAL A 553 -12.47 -18.16 2.77
CA VAL A 553 -11.80 -18.20 1.46
C VAL A 553 -12.58 -17.37 0.46
N VAL A 554 -11.94 -16.38 -0.14
CA VAL A 554 -12.56 -15.48 -1.11
C VAL A 554 -12.34 -16.02 -2.52
N ILE A 555 -13.44 -16.43 -3.15
CA ILE A 555 -13.52 -16.84 -4.54
C ILE A 555 -13.71 -15.57 -5.37
N TYR A 556 -12.71 -15.16 -6.12
CA TYR A 556 -12.68 -13.84 -6.75
C TYR A 556 -11.84 -13.84 -8.02
N ASN A 557 -12.30 -14.51 -9.06
CA ASN A 557 -11.59 -14.54 -10.34
C ASN A 557 -12.50 -14.66 -11.56
N LEU A 558 -13.74 -14.17 -11.49
CA LEU A 558 -14.64 -14.15 -12.65
C LEU A 558 -13.99 -13.52 -13.90
N PRO A 559 -14.35 -13.98 -15.11
CA PRO A 559 -13.86 -13.36 -16.34
C PRO A 559 -14.38 -11.93 -16.49
N ASN A 560 -13.51 -10.99 -16.84
CA ASN A 560 -13.74 -9.55 -16.76
C ASN A 560 -14.11 -9.09 -15.34
N ARG A 561 -13.48 -9.65 -14.30
CA ARG A 561 -13.65 -9.24 -12.89
C ARG A 561 -13.61 -7.72 -12.72
N ASP A 562 -14.41 -7.21 -11.78
CA ASP A 562 -14.53 -5.79 -11.47
C ASP A 562 -14.84 -4.96 -12.71
N CYS A 563 -15.88 -5.36 -13.45
CA CYS A 563 -16.12 -4.84 -14.79
C CYS A 563 -16.29 -3.30 -14.85
N SER A 564 -16.55 -2.63 -13.71
CA SER A 564 -16.68 -1.18 -13.59
C SER A 564 -15.41 -0.47 -13.07
N ALA A 565 -14.39 -1.22 -12.65
CA ALA A 565 -13.14 -0.75 -12.08
C ALA A 565 -11.91 -1.20 -12.90
N LEU A 566 -10.74 -0.67 -12.55
CA LEU A 566 -9.45 -0.94 -13.22
C LEU A 566 -8.35 -1.45 -12.27
N ALA A 567 -8.52 -1.35 -10.95
CA ALA A 567 -7.42 -1.58 -9.99
C ALA A 567 -7.12 -3.06 -9.82
N SER A 568 -8.19 -3.86 -9.73
CA SER A 568 -8.11 -5.28 -9.47
C SER A 568 -8.14 -6.11 -10.77
N ASN A 569 -8.74 -5.61 -11.87
CA ASN A 569 -8.72 -6.15 -13.25
C ASN A 569 -8.29 -7.64 -13.34
N GLY A 570 -9.27 -8.55 -13.23
CA GLY A 570 -9.01 -10.00 -13.23
C GLY A 570 -8.29 -10.52 -14.48
N GLU A 571 -7.48 -11.57 -14.31
CA GLU A 571 -6.63 -12.16 -15.35
C GLU A 571 -7.43 -12.86 -16.48
N LEU A 572 -8.66 -13.26 -16.18
CA LEU A 572 -9.53 -13.97 -17.11
C LEU A 572 -10.38 -12.96 -17.89
N LEU A 573 -10.43 -13.12 -19.22
CA LEU A 573 -11.23 -12.28 -20.10
C LEU A 573 -12.31 -13.09 -20.81
N ILE A 574 -13.53 -12.55 -20.88
CA ILE A 574 -14.67 -13.22 -21.55
C ILE A 574 -14.31 -13.54 -23.00
N ALA A 575 -13.78 -12.55 -23.72
CA ALA A 575 -13.31 -12.67 -25.11
C ALA A 575 -12.22 -13.74 -25.33
N GLN A 576 -11.56 -14.22 -24.27
CA GLN A 576 -10.47 -15.20 -24.32
C GLN A 576 -10.85 -16.55 -23.69
N ASN A 577 -12.11 -16.96 -23.86
CA ASN A 577 -12.66 -18.20 -23.27
C ASN A 577 -12.57 -18.21 -21.73
N GLY A 578 -12.56 -17.04 -21.10
CA GLY A 578 -12.32 -16.88 -19.66
C GLY A 578 -13.33 -17.62 -18.79
N LEU A 579 -14.60 -17.75 -19.22
CA LEU A 579 -15.60 -18.51 -18.46
C LEU A 579 -15.26 -20.00 -18.37
N ASN A 580 -14.75 -20.62 -19.44
CA ASN A 580 -14.35 -22.02 -19.38
C ASN A 580 -13.12 -22.19 -18.47
N ARG A 581 -12.13 -21.31 -18.62
CA ARG A 581 -10.92 -21.32 -17.77
C ARG A 581 -11.27 -21.12 -16.29
N TYR A 582 -12.18 -20.19 -15.98
CA TYR A 582 -12.71 -20.00 -14.63
C TYR A 582 -13.33 -21.28 -14.05
N LYS A 583 -14.07 -22.04 -14.86
CA LYS A 583 -14.64 -23.31 -14.42
C LYS A 583 -13.57 -24.38 -14.18
N THR A 584 -12.69 -24.60 -15.16
CA THR A 584 -11.81 -25.78 -15.19
C THR A 584 -10.44 -25.58 -14.55
N GLU A 585 -9.87 -24.39 -14.63
CA GLU A 585 -8.54 -24.05 -14.11
C GLU A 585 -8.61 -23.40 -12.71
N TYR A 586 -9.78 -22.90 -12.32
CA TYR A 586 -9.97 -22.19 -11.05
C TYR A 586 -10.98 -22.90 -10.13
N ILE A 587 -12.28 -22.90 -10.44
CA ILE A 587 -13.30 -23.49 -9.54
C ILE A 587 -13.13 -25.01 -9.36
N ASP A 588 -12.90 -25.77 -10.44
CA ASP A 588 -12.74 -27.23 -10.32
C ASP A 588 -11.51 -27.61 -9.49
N VAL A 589 -10.42 -26.84 -9.60
CA VAL A 589 -9.19 -27.06 -8.82
C VAL A 589 -9.43 -26.72 -7.34
N ILE A 590 -10.08 -25.60 -7.05
CA ILE A 590 -10.44 -25.20 -5.68
C ILE A 590 -11.36 -26.22 -5.05
N ALA A 591 -12.42 -26.65 -5.76
CA ALA A 591 -13.36 -27.64 -5.28
C ALA A 591 -12.69 -28.99 -5.02
N ALA A 592 -11.78 -29.43 -5.90
CA ALA A 592 -11.02 -30.66 -5.69
C ALA A 592 -10.14 -30.59 -4.43
N ILE A 593 -9.50 -29.45 -4.16
CA ILE A 593 -8.71 -29.23 -2.94
C ILE A 593 -9.61 -29.23 -1.70
N MET A 594 -10.71 -28.47 -1.71
CA MET A 594 -11.61 -28.37 -0.56
C MET A 594 -12.35 -29.68 -0.26
N ALA A 595 -12.59 -30.51 -1.28
CA ALA A 595 -13.25 -31.81 -1.14
C ALA A 595 -12.35 -32.93 -0.63
N ASP A 596 -11.05 -32.67 -0.47
CA ASP A 596 -10.12 -33.61 0.12
C ASP A 596 -10.61 -34.00 1.53
N PRO A 597 -10.86 -35.30 1.80
CA PRO A 597 -11.39 -35.76 3.08
C PRO A 597 -10.54 -35.35 4.29
N LYS A 598 -9.25 -35.03 4.09
CA LYS A 598 -8.36 -34.47 5.10
C LYS A 598 -8.91 -33.18 5.72
N TYR A 599 -9.61 -32.35 4.94
CA TYR A 599 -10.15 -31.07 5.41
C TYR A 599 -11.57 -31.16 5.96
N ALA A 600 -12.22 -32.33 5.92
CA ALA A 600 -13.56 -32.54 6.45
C ALA A 600 -13.78 -32.08 7.92
N PRO A 601 -12.76 -32.08 8.81
CA PRO A 601 -12.90 -31.53 10.16
C PRO A 601 -13.11 -30.01 10.21
N LEU A 602 -12.70 -29.25 9.19
CA LEU A 602 -12.81 -27.78 9.16
C LEU A 602 -14.21 -27.34 8.72
N ARG A 603 -14.55 -26.08 9.01
CA ARG A 603 -15.60 -25.34 8.28
C ARG A 603 -14.94 -24.37 7.29
N ILE A 604 -15.44 -24.31 6.07
CA ILE A 604 -14.90 -23.43 5.03
C ILE A 604 -15.99 -22.44 4.59
N ALA A 605 -15.89 -21.17 4.96
CA ALA A 605 -16.76 -20.12 4.46
C ALA A 605 -16.21 -19.59 3.12
N ALA A 606 -16.87 -19.95 2.02
CA ALA A 606 -16.54 -19.46 0.68
C ALA A 606 -17.28 -18.15 0.40
N ILE A 607 -16.53 -17.05 0.29
CA ILE A 607 -17.07 -15.74 -0.10
C ILE A 607 -17.10 -15.67 -1.63
N ILE A 608 -18.29 -15.61 -2.22
CA ILE A 608 -18.50 -15.82 -3.65
C ILE A 608 -18.52 -14.50 -4.40
N GLU A 609 -17.44 -14.27 -5.15
CA GLU A 609 -17.28 -13.30 -6.24
C GLU A 609 -17.76 -11.90 -5.86
N ILE A 610 -16.94 -11.19 -5.10
CA ILE A 610 -17.18 -9.79 -4.75
C ILE A 610 -17.19 -8.89 -6.00
N ASP A 611 -17.85 -7.73 -5.90
CA ASP A 611 -17.91 -6.72 -6.98
C ASP A 611 -18.32 -7.31 -8.35
N SER A 612 -19.25 -8.27 -8.34
CA SER A 612 -19.66 -9.01 -9.54
C SER A 612 -21.12 -8.71 -9.95
N LEU A 613 -22.08 -9.55 -9.54
CA LEU A 613 -23.49 -9.50 -9.93
C LEU A 613 -24.14 -8.12 -9.73
N PRO A 614 -23.89 -7.38 -8.62
CA PRO A 614 -24.41 -6.01 -8.47
C PRO A 614 -24.08 -5.07 -9.65
N ASN A 615 -22.93 -5.23 -10.30
CA ASN A 615 -22.57 -4.42 -11.46
C ASN A 615 -23.51 -4.62 -12.66
N LEU A 616 -24.15 -5.78 -12.79
CA LEU A 616 -25.10 -6.07 -13.86
C LEU A 616 -26.42 -5.31 -13.70
N ILE A 617 -26.64 -4.70 -12.53
CA ILE A 617 -27.78 -3.82 -12.26
C ILE A 617 -27.37 -2.35 -12.41
N THR A 618 -26.21 -1.97 -11.89
CA THR A 618 -25.86 -0.55 -11.73
C THR A 618 -24.92 0.01 -12.79
N ASN A 619 -24.12 -0.82 -13.46
CA ASN A 619 -22.95 -0.38 -14.23
C ASN A 619 -22.91 -0.93 -15.67
N THR A 620 -24.05 -1.32 -16.23
CA THR A 620 -24.15 -1.87 -17.60
C THR A 620 -23.86 -0.85 -18.70
N ASN A 621 -23.69 0.43 -18.35
CA ASN A 621 -23.14 1.46 -19.23
C ASN A 621 -21.61 1.32 -19.43
N VAL A 622 -20.92 0.51 -18.62
CA VAL A 622 -19.51 0.18 -18.81
C VAL A 622 -19.39 -1.04 -19.73
N ALA A 623 -18.57 -0.92 -20.78
CA ALA A 623 -18.47 -1.93 -21.84
C ALA A 623 -18.17 -3.36 -21.32
N LYS A 624 -17.26 -3.51 -20.34
CA LYS A 624 -16.98 -4.82 -19.73
C LYS A 624 -18.18 -5.40 -18.99
N CYS A 625 -18.94 -4.56 -18.27
CA CYS A 625 -20.14 -5.00 -17.56
C CYS A 625 -21.26 -5.36 -18.54
N GLN A 626 -21.37 -4.60 -19.63
CA GLN A 626 -22.28 -4.91 -20.72
C GLN A 626 -21.94 -6.27 -21.36
N GLU A 627 -20.65 -6.54 -21.62
CA GLU A 627 -20.19 -7.83 -22.15
C GLU A 627 -20.52 -8.98 -21.17
N ALA A 628 -20.26 -8.80 -19.87
CA ALA A 628 -20.59 -9.77 -18.84
C ALA A 628 -22.09 -10.06 -18.76
N GLN A 629 -22.93 -9.02 -18.90
CA GLN A 629 -24.38 -9.15 -18.92
C GLN A 629 -24.88 -9.87 -20.18
N GLN A 630 -24.43 -9.46 -21.37
CA GLN A 630 -24.88 -9.99 -22.65
C GLN A 630 -24.51 -11.46 -22.86
N THR A 631 -23.31 -11.85 -22.42
CA THR A 631 -22.85 -13.24 -22.49
C THR A 631 -23.37 -14.10 -21.34
N GLY A 632 -23.85 -13.47 -20.26
CA GLY A 632 -24.25 -14.12 -19.02
C GLY A 632 -23.08 -14.71 -18.22
N ALA A 633 -21.84 -14.28 -18.48
CA ALA A 633 -20.64 -14.89 -17.91
C ALA A 633 -20.60 -14.84 -16.38
N TYR A 634 -21.00 -13.72 -15.77
CA TYR A 634 -21.07 -13.59 -14.30
C TYR A 634 -22.11 -14.54 -13.70
N VAL A 635 -23.34 -14.55 -14.24
CA VAL A 635 -24.42 -15.42 -13.77
C VAL A 635 -24.01 -16.90 -13.89
N GLN A 636 -23.46 -17.31 -15.03
CA GLN A 636 -23.02 -18.69 -15.26
C GLN A 636 -21.82 -19.08 -14.39
N GLY A 637 -20.89 -18.16 -14.15
CA GLY A 637 -19.71 -18.39 -13.31
C GLY A 637 -20.09 -18.55 -11.84
N VAL A 638 -20.90 -17.62 -11.30
CA VAL A 638 -21.39 -17.70 -9.92
C VAL A 638 -22.24 -18.94 -9.71
N ALA A 639 -23.18 -19.25 -10.61
CA ALA A 639 -23.99 -20.47 -10.50
C ALA A 639 -23.15 -21.76 -10.54
N TYR A 640 -22.06 -21.77 -11.32
CA TYR A 640 -21.12 -22.90 -11.35
C TYR A 640 -20.35 -23.06 -10.04
N ALA A 641 -19.80 -21.95 -9.50
CA ALA A 641 -19.11 -21.94 -8.22
C ALA A 641 -20.01 -22.42 -7.09
N LEU A 642 -21.24 -21.89 -6.99
CA LEU A 642 -22.23 -22.30 -6.00
C LEU A 642 -22.50 -23.80 -6.04
N GLY A 643 -22.81 -24.35 -7.23
CA GLY A 643 -23.11 -25.77 -7.37
C GLY A 643 -21.91 -26.69 -7.09
N LYS A 644 -20.70 -26.28 -7.46
CA LYS A 644 -19.48 -27.07 -7.23
C LYS A 644 -19.04 -27.07 -5.77
N LEU A 645 -19.06 -25.91 -5.13
CA LEU A 645 -18.60 -25.74 -3.75
C LEU A 645 -19.62 -26.29 -2.76
N HIS A 646 -20.92 -26.07 -2.97
CA HIS A 646 -21.96 -26.61 -2.09
C HIS A 646 -22.03 -28.16 -2.08
N ALA A 647 -21.49 -28.82 -3.12
CA ALA A 647 -21.41 -30.27 -3.14
C ALA A 647 -20.44 -30.83 -2.06
N ILE A 648 -19.64 -29.98 -1.43
CA ILE A 648 -18.66 -30.31 -0.40
C ILE A 648 -19.30 -30.03 0.97
N PRO A 649 -19.55 -31.04 1.83
CA PRO A 649 -20.44 -30.88 2.99
C PRO A 649 -20.05 -29.83 4.02
N ASN A 650 -18.77 -29.48 4.14
CA ASN A 650 -18.25 -28.49 5.09
C ASN A 650 -17.95 -27.12 4.45
N VAL A 651 -18.33 -26.89 3.19
CA VAL A 651 -18.20 -25.59 2.52
C VAL A 651 -19.52 -24.84 2.58
N TYR A 652 -19.47 -23.60 3.06
CA TYR A 652 -20.60 -22.70 3.26
C TYR A 652 -20.45 -21.48 2.33
N ASN A 653 -21.37 -21.32 1.38
CA ASN A 653 -21.33 -20.26 0.38
C ASN A 653 -22.04 -18.99 0.85
N TYR A 654 -21.29 -17.88 0.94
CA TYR A 654 -21.83 -16.54 1.17
C TYR A 654 -21.63 -15.67 -0.07
N VAL A 655 -22.74 -15.33 -0.75
CA VAL A 655 -22.70 -14.53 -1.97
C VAL A 655 -22.51 -13.05 -1.63
N ASP A 656 -21.60 -12.36 -2.30
CA ASP A 656 -21.43 -10.92 -2.11
C ASP A 656 -22.66 -10.13 -2.57
N ALA A 657 -23.14 -9.28 -1.67
CA ALA A 657 -24.32 -8.45 -1.83
C ALA A 657 -23.99 -6.94 -1.79
N GLY A 658 -22.77 -6.57 -2.20
CA GLY A 658 -22.33 -5.17 -2.23
C GLY A 658 -22.40 -4.52 -0.85
N HIS A 659 -22.94 -3.30 -0.77
CA HIS A 659 -23.13 -2.57 0.49
C HIS A 659 -24.27 -1.57 0.35
N HIS A 660 -24.72 -0.97 1.46
CA HIS A 660 -25.89 -0.08 1.44
C HIS A 660 -25.68 1.14 0.53
N GLY A 661 -24.47 1.70 0.54
CA GLY A 661 -24.06 2.83 -0.31
C GLY A 661 -23.95 2.49 -1.81
N TRP A 662 -24.30 1.27 -2.22
CA TRP A 662 -24.39 0.85 -3.62
C TRP A 662 -25.80 0.31 -3.96
N LEU A 663 -26.34 -0.59 -3.14
CA LEU A 663 -27.61 -1.29 -3.40
C LEU A 663 -28.79 -0.79 -2.57
N GLY A 664 -28.60 0.19 -1.70
CA GLY A 664 -29.62 0.64 -0.75
C GLY A 664 -30.77 1.47 -1.34
N TRP A 665 -30.70 1.87 -2.61
CA TRP A 665 -31.80 2.53 -3.32
C TRP A 665 -32.80 1.52 -3.85
N ASP A 666 -34.10 1.83 -3.82
CA ASP A 666 -35.17 0.97 -4.34
C ASP A 666 -34.93 0.49 -5.79
N THR A 667 -34.33 1.35 -6.62
CA THR A 667 -33.99 1.06 -8.02
C THR A 667 -32.94 -0.03 -8.18
N ASN A 668 -32.14 -0.28 -7.14
CA ASN A 668 -31.03 -1.24 -7.16
C ASN A 668 -31.36 -2.45 -6.25
N PHE A 669 -31.93 -2.19 -5.07
CA PHE A 669 -32.19 -3.16 -4.01
C PHE A 669 -33.02 -4.36 -4.50
N GLY A 670 -34.20 -4.08 -5.05
CA GLY A 670 -35.10 -5.14 -5.53
C GLY A 670 -34.53 -5.92 -6.72
N PRO A 671 -34.08 -5.24 -7.79
CA PRO A 671 -33.47 -5.90 -8.95
C PRO A 671 -32.23 -6.75 -8.61
N SER A 672 -31.37 -6.30 -7.70
CA SER A 672 -30.21 -7.10 -7.25
C SER A 672 -30.65 -8.38 -6.54
N SER A 673 -31.61 -8.30 -5.61
CA SER A 673 -32.15 -9.50 -4.94
C SER A 673 -32.75 -10.52 -5.93
N GLN A 674 -33.48 -10.03 -6.95
CA GLN A 674 -34.02 -10.89 -8.01
C GLN A 674 -32.92 -11.52 -8.88
N LEU A 675 -31.85 -10.78 -9.18
CA LEU A 675 -30.69 -11.30 -9.89
C LEU A 675 -29.97 -12.39 -9.07
N PHE A 676 -29.77 -12.19 -7.77
CA PHE A 676 -29.22 -13.22 -6.89
C PHE A 676 -30.11 -14.47 -6.86
N SER A 677 -31.43 -14.30 -6.69
CA SER A 677 -32.39 -15.40 -6.66
C SER A 677 -32.41 -16.21 -7.95
N SER A 678 -32.42 -15.55 -9.11
CA SER A 678 -32.39 -16.23 -10.42
C SER A 678 -31.04 -16.92 -10.69
N THR A 679 -29.93 -16.29 -10.32
CA THR A 679 -28.59 -16.87 -10.45
C THR A 679 -28.46 -18.13 -9.61
N ALA A 680 -28.78 -18.08 -8.31
CA ALA A 680 -28.72 -19.23 -7.42
C ALA A 680 -29.70 -20.35 -7.85
N ASN A 681 -30.89 -19.98 -8.34
CA ASN A 681 -31.84 -20.96 -8.88
C ASN A 681 -31.33 -21.67 -10.14
N SER A 682 -30.38 -21.07 -10.88
CA SER A 682 -29.73 -21.70 -12.04
C SER A 682 -28.55 -22.62 -11.68
N ALA A 683 -28.07 -22.58 -10.43
CA ALA A 683 -27.02 -23.46 -9.95
C ALA A 683 -27.49 -24.92 -9.83
N THR A 684 -26.56 -25.88 -9.98
CA THR A 684 -26.83 -27.28 -9.63
C THR A 684 -27.05 -27.39 -8.13
N GLY A 685 -28.27 -27.73 -7.70
CA GLY A 685 -28.72 -27.65 -6.29
C GLY A 685 -29.65 -26.48 -5.99
N GLY A 686 -29.85 -25.57 -6.95
CA GLY A 686 -30.75 -24.42 -6.84
C GLY A 686 -30.37 -23.48 -5.69
N ARG A 687 -31.37 -22.76 -5.16
CA ARG A 687 -31.15 -21.76 -4.08
C ARG A 687 -30.61 -22.34 -2.77
N ALA A 688 -30.70 -23.66 -2.56
CA ALA A 688 -30.13 -24.31 -1.39
C ALA A 688 -28.59 -24.28 -1.38
N THR A 689 -27.97 -23.97 -2.52
CA THR A 689 -26.51 -23.80 -2.65
C THR A 689 -25.96 -22.54 -1.98
N VAL A 690 -26.83 -21.70 -1.41
CA VAL A 690 -26.47 -20.43 -0.77
C VAL A 690 -26.85 -20.48 0.70
N ASP A 691 -25.83 -20.46 1.56
CA ASP A 691 -25.97 -20.47 3.02
C ASP A 691 -26.21 -19.05 3.56
N GLY A 692 -25.70 -18.06 2.85
CA GLY A 692 -25.96 -16.66 3.18
C GLY A 692 -25.44 -15.67 2.16
N PHE A 693 -25.40 -14.41 2.59
CA PHE A 693 -24.88 -13.30 1.82
C PHE A 693 -23.92 -12.49 2.68
N ILE A 694 -22.97 -11.78 2.05
CA ILE A 694 -22.08 -10.86 2.75
C ILE A 694 -22.23 -9.45 2.20
N THR A 695 -22.19 -8.45 3.08
CA THR A 695 -22.14 -7.04 2.68
C THR A 695 -20.84 -6.39 3.14
N ASN A 696 -20.53 -5.24 2.54
CA ASN A 696 -19.41 -4.37 2.88
C ASN A 696 -18.01 -4.95 2.61
N THR A 697 -17.91 -6.05 1.86
CA THR A 697 -16.63 -6.71 1.56
C THR A 697 -15.63 -5.73 0.95
N ALA A 698 -14.47 -5.58 1.60
CA ALA A 698 -13.45 -4.60 1.23
C ALA A 698 -13.93 -3.14 1.13
N ASN A 699 -15.03 -2.77 1.79
CA ASN A 699 -15.57 -1.42 1.79
C ASN A 699 -15.48 -0.79 3.21
N TYR A 700 -16.12 0.36 3.39
CA TYR A 700 -15.95 1.22 4.55
C TYR A 700 -17.27 1.72 5.13
N SER A 701 -18.41 1.22 4.64
CA SER A 701 -19.72 1.69 5.11
C SER A 701 -19.91 1.35 6.58
N ALA A 702 -20.37 2.34 7.36
CA ALA A 702 -20.58 2.22 8.80
C ALA A 702 -21.39 0.97 9.15
N LEU A 703 -21.00 0.26 10.22
CA LEU A 703 -21.78 -0.86 10.73
C LEU A 703 -23.17 -0.41 11.20
N THR A 704 -23.20 0.68 11.98
CA THR A 704 -24.40 1.40 12.42
C THR A 704 -24.11 2.88 12.46
N GLU A 705 -25.06 3.74 12.07
CA GLU A 705 -24.98 5.18 12.30
C GLU A 705 -25.70 5.57 13.61
N PRO A 706 -24.96 5.90 14.70
CA PRO A 706 -25.56 5.97 16.04
C PRO A 706 -26.25 7.31 16.35
N TYR A 707 -26.03 8.34 15.53
CA TYR A 707 -26.39 9.71 15.88
C TYR A 707 -27.56 10.27 15.08
N PHE A 708 -28.09 9.54 14.11
CA PHE A 708 -29.34 9.87 13.42
C PHE A 708 -29.92 8.63 12.75
N THR A 709 -31.20 8.70 12.39
CA THR A 709 -31.90 7.60 11.70
C THR A 709 -32.28 8.02 10.29
N VAL A 710 -32.31 7.07 9.35
CA VAL A 710 -32.67 7.34 7.94
C VAL A 710 -34.07 7.97 7.77
N ASN A 711 -35.03 7.61 8.64
CA ASN A 711 -36.40 8.17 8.64
C ASN A 711 -36.53 9.48 9.46
N GLY A 712 -35.42 10.02 9.96
CA GLY A 712 -35.40 11.23 10.76
C GLY A 712 -35.70 12.49 9.94
N THR A 713 -35.95 13.60 10.64
CA THR A 713 -36.08 14.92 10.02
C THR A 713 -35.25 15.96 10.75
N VAL A 714 -34.74 16.95 10.01
CA VAL A 714 -34.03 18.13 10.52
C VAL A 714 -34.76 19.36 9.99
N ASN A 715 -35.33 20.16 10.89
CA ASN A 715 -36.11 21.36 10.53
C ASN A 715 -37.18 21.11 9.44
N GLY A 716 -37.89 19.99 9.53
CA GLY A 716 -38.93 19.58 8.57
C GLY A 716 -38.43 18.96 7.27
N GLN A 717 -37.12 18.91 7.02
CA GLN A 717 -36.52 18.20 5.88
C GLN A 717 -36.16 16.76 6.27
N GLN A 718 -36.34 15.80 5.37
CA GLN A 718 -36.01 14.39 5.64
C GLN A 718 -34.49 14.18 5.57
N ILE A 719 -33.94 13.32 6.44
CA ILE A 719 -32.51 12.95 6.39
C ILE A 719 -32.09 12.43 5.01
N ARG A 720 -32.98 11.68 4.36
CA ARG A 720 -32.80 11.17 2.99
C ARG A 720 -32.62 12.27 1.93
N GLN A 721 -33.05 13.51 2.19
CA GLN A 721 -32.81 14.63 1.27
C GLN A 721 -31.40 15.21 1.37
N SER A 722 -30.59 14.75 2.33
CA SER A 722 -29.20 15.22 2.46
C SER A 722 -28.34 14.72 1.30
N SER A 723 -27.31 15.47 0.94
CA SER A 723 -26.41 15.13 -0.16
C SER A 723 -25.58 13.87 0.09
N TRP A 724 -25.39 13.47 1.36
CA TRP A 724 -24.68 12.24 1.70
C TRP A 724 -25.57 11.01 1.57
N VAL A 725 -26.81 11.08 2.08
CA VAL A 725 -27.75 9.95 2.03
C VAL A 725 -28.36 9.81 0.64
N ASP A 726 -28.58 10.92 -0.06
CA ASP A 726 -29.06 10.99 -1.45
C ASP A 726 -30.22 10.03 -1.75
N TRP A 727 -31.28 10.12 -0.95
CA TRP A 727 -32.49 9.29 -1.05
C TRP A 727 -32.33 7.79 -0.77
N ASN A 728 -31.14 7.34 -0.35
CA ASN A 728 -30.94 5.96 0.09
C ASN A 728 -31.85 5.62 1.28
N PHE A 729 -32.36 4.39 1.32
CA PHE A 729 -33.23 3.91 2.41
C PHE A 729 -32.44 3.40 3.61
N TYR A 730 -31.12 3.36 3.49
CA TYR A 730 -30.21 2.88 4.51
C TYR A 730 -29.04 3.87 4.65
N ILE A 731 -28.47 3.91 5.84
CA ILE A 731 -27.32 4.76 6.18
C ILE A 731 -26.18 3.96 6.82
N ASP A 732 -26.40 2.66 7.00
CA ASP A 732 -25.47 1.72 7.61
C ASP A 732 -25.72 0.29 7.12
N GLU A 733 -24.75 -0.58 7.37
CA GLU A 733 -24.76 -1.96 6.90
C GLU A 733 -25.72 -2.85 7.69
N LEU A 734 -25.89 -2.65 9.00
CA LEU A 734 -26.75 -3.52 9.80
C LEU A 734 -28.21 -3.43 9.34
N SER A 735 -28.73 -2.21 9.16
CA SER A 735 -30.11 -2.02 8.69
C SER A 735 -30.30 -2.52 7.26
N PHE A 736 -29.32 -2.30 6.39
CA PHE A 736 -29.32 -2.80 5.01
C PHE A 736 -29.31 -4.33 4.97
N ALA A 737 -28.36 -4.99 5.64
CA ALA A 737 -28.21 -6.43 5.63
C ALA A 737 -29.48 -7.13 6.14
N GLN A 738 -30.07 -6.62 7.23
CA GLN A 738 -31.32 -7.17 7.77
C GLN A 738 -32.49 -7.04 6.80
N ALA A 739 -32.65 -5.87 6.16
CA ALA A 739 -33.71 -5.67 5.18
C ALA A 739 -33.48 -6.50 3.92
N PHE A 740 -32.23 -6.59 3.44
CA PHE A 740 -31.87 -7.33 2.24
C PHE A 740 -32.10 -8.83 2.44
N ARG A 741 -31.77 -9.38 3.61
CA ARG A 741 -32.12 -10.74 4.01
C ARG A 741 -33.62 -11.02 3.88
N GLN A 742 -34.46 -10.14 4.42
CA GLN A 742 -35.92 -10.32 4.33
C GLN A 742 -36.41 -10.30 2.88
N ARG A 743 -35.82 -9.43 2.06
CA ARG A 743 -36.14 -9.38 0.63
C ARG A 743 -35.70 -10.63 -0.11
N LEU A 744 -34.51 -11.17 0.17
CA LEU A 744 -34.03 -12.43 -0.40
C LEU A 744 -34.96 -13.61 -0.04
N ILE A 745 -35.44 -13.66 1.20
CA ILE A 745 -36.43 -14.67 1.63
C ILE A 745 -37.73 -14.53 0.83
N GLN A 746 -38.21 -13.30 0.62
CA GLN A 746 -39.40 -13.04 -0.23
C GLN A 746 -39.17 -13.46 -1.69
N ASP A 747 -37.94 -13.32 -2.19
CA ASP A 747 -37.53 -13.74 -3.53
C ASP A 747 -37.20 -15.26 -3.62
N GLY A 748 -37.47 -16.02 -2.55
CA GLY A 748 -37.51 -17.49 -2.58
C GLY A 748 -36.30 -18.20 -1.97
N PHE A 749 -35.39 -17.48 -1.31
CA PHE A 749 -34.34 -18.11 -0.49
C PHE A 749 -34.92 -18.67 0.82
N SER A 750 -34.19 -19.62 1.43
CA SER A 750 -34.56 -20.20 2.73
C SER A 750 -34.66 -19.13 3.81
N SER A 751 -35.58 -19.28 4.76
CA SER A 751 -35.64 -18.43 5.95
C SER A 751 -34.40 -18.54 6.84
N ASN A 752 -33.56 -19.54 6.60
CA ASN A 752 -32.34 -19.83 7.35
C ASN A 752 -31.10 -19.11 6.81
N ILE A 753 -31.16 -18.45 5.64
CA ILE A 753 -29.99 -17.75 5.13
C ILE A 753 -29.45 -16.75 6.16
N GLY A 754 -28.13 -16.69 6.30
CA GLY A 754 -27.45 -15.75 7.16
C GLY A 754 -26.90 -14.54 6.41
N MET A 755 -26.63 -13.45 7.14
CA MET A 755 -25.87 -12.32 6.60
C MET A 755 -24.52 -12.21 7.30
N LEU A 756 -23.48 -11.91 6.54
CA LEU A 756 -22.19 -11.46 7.05
C LEU A 756 -22.02 -9.97 6.77
N ILE A 757 -21.25 -9.29 7.62
CA ILE A 757 -20.81 -7.91 7.36
C ILE A 757 -19.29 -7.87 7.51
N ASP A 758 -18.58 -7.46 6.46
CA ASP A 758 -17.15 -7.17 6.56
C ASP A 758 -16.96 -5.89 7.38
N THR A 759 -16.35 -6.06 8.54
CA THR A 759 -16.09 -5.03 9.55
C THR A 759 -14.60 -4.69 9.66
N SER A 760 -13.79 -5.16 8.71
CA SER A 760 -12.33 -4.96 8.70
C SER A 760 -11.93 -3.49 8.83
N ARG A 761 -12.61 -2.57 8.14
CA ARG A 761 -12.16 -1.17 7.99
C ARG A 761 -13.27 -0.12 8.15
N ASN A 762 -14.38 -0.47 8.79
CA ASN A 762 -15.57 0.39 8.89
C ASN A 762 -15.84 0.99 10.28
N GLY A 763 -14.83 0.99 11.18
CA GLY A 763 -15.02 1.48 12.55
C GLY A 763 -15.22 2.99 12.63
N TRP A 764 -14.50 3.76 11.80
CA TRP A 764 -14.49 5.23 11.83
C TRP A 764 -14.31 5.80 13.24
N GLY A 765 -13.26 5.35 13.91
CA GLY A 765 -12.86 5.80 15.24
C GLY A 765 -11.92 7.01 15.21
N GLY A 766 -11.00 7.02 16.16
CA GLY A 766 -10.06 8.12 16.35
C GLY A 766 -10.72 9.40 16.87
N SER A 767 -9.92 10.45 17.02
CA SER A 767 -10.37 11.73 17.59
C SER A 767 -11.34 12.50 16.68
N ALA A 768 -11.48 12.11 15.41
CA ALA A 768 -12.39 12.74 14.46
C ALA A 768 -13.80 12.13 14.48
N ARG A 769 -14.01 10.99 15.16
CA ARG A 769 -15.33 10.37 15.30
C ARG A 769 -16.29 11.32 16.05
N PRO A 770 -17.49 11.61 15.51
CA PRO A 770 -18.48 12.36 16.26
C PRO A 770 -18.82 11.68 17.59
N THR A 771 -19.06 12.46 18.64
CA THR A 771 -19.41 11.94 19.98
C THR A 771 -20.91 12.04 20.27
N GLY A 772 -21.69 12.58 19.33
CA GLY A 772 -23.12 12.77 19.44
C GLY A 772 -23.72 13.41 18.18
N PRO A 773 -25.05 13.54 18.11
CA PRO A 773 -25.72 14.26 17.04
C PRO A 773 -25.32 15.74 17.02
N SER A 774 -25.22 16.30 15.83
CA SER A 774 -25.09 17.75 15.63
C SER A 774 -26.32 18.49 16.16
N THR A 775 -26.14 19.73 16.59
CA THR A 775 -27.23 20.63 16.94
C THR A 775 -27.64 21.55 15.77
N SER A 776 -27.06 21.36 14.58
CA SER A 776 -27.39 22.16 13.40
C SER A 776 -28.84 21.93 12.94
N THR A 777 -29.49 23.01 12.53
CA THR A 777 -30.81 22.96 11.86
C THR A 777 -30.70 22.95 10.34
N ASP A 778 -29.50 23.15 9.79
CA ASP A 778 -29.21 22.92 8.37
C ASP A 778 -28.97 21.41 8.14
N LEU A 779 -29.73 20.82 7.21
CA LEU A 779 -29.78 19.38 6.97
C LEU A 779 -28.40 18.77 6.65
N ASN A 780 -27.69 19.34 5.69
CA ASN A 780 -26.40 18.78 5.26
C ASN A 780 -25.32 18.97 6.32
N THR A 781 -25.32 20.11 7.01
CA THR A 781 -24.42 20.36 8.14
C THR A 781 -24.70 19.39 9.28
N PHE A 782 -25.98 19.15 9.61
CA PHE A 782 -26.37 18.17 10.63
C PHE A 782 -25.85 16.78 10.26
N VAL A 783 -26.12 16.29 9.05
CA VAL A 783 -25.70 14.96 8.61
C VAL A 783 -24.17 14.85 8.61
N ASN A 784 -23.46 15.82 8.01
CA ASN A 784 -21.99 15.79 7.92
C ASN A 784 -21.26 15.86 9.27
N GLN A 785 -21.86 16.51 10.27
CA GLN A 785 -21.32 16.57 11.63
C GLN A 785 -21.73 15.37 12.49
N SER A 786 -22.78 14.64 12.10
CA SER A 786 -23.32 13.52 12.87
C SER A 786 -22.91 12.16 12.32
N ARG A 787 -22.59 12.01 11.02
CA ARG A 787 -22.21 10.71 10.45
C ARG A 787 -20.83 10.24 10.92
N ILE A 788 -20.73 8.96 11.26
CA ILE A 788 -19.45 8.35 11.60
C ILE A 788 -18.67 8.01 10.35
N ASP A 789 -19.30 7.55 9.27
CA ASP A 789 -18.61 7.39 7.98
C ASP A 789 -18.16 8.77 7.53
N ARG A 790 -16.84 8.99 7.36
CA ARG A 790 -16.27 10.31 7.04
C ARG A 790 -15.82 10.45 5.59
N ARG A 791 -16.19 9.53 4.70
CA ARG A 791 -15.87 9.67 3.28
C ARG A 791 -16.53 10.92 2.68
N ILE A 792 -16.02 11.34 1.53
CA ILE A 792 -16.59 12.46 0.77
C ILE A 792 -17.91 12.00 0.12
N HIS A 793 -17.92 10.81 -0.47
CA HIS A 793 -19.09 10.17 -1.06
C HIS A 793 -19.09 8.66 -0.75
N ALA A 794 -20.26 8.03 -0.59
CA ALA A 794 -20.38 6.60 -0.27
C ALA A 794 -19.82 5.67 -1.36
N GLY A 795 -19.77 6.15 -2.61
CA GLY A 795 -19.13 5.48 -3.75
C GLY A 795 -17.60 5.55 -3.78
N ASN A 796 -16.97 6.20 -2.80
CA ASN A 796 -15.51 6.18 -2.67
C ASN A 796 -15.07 4.90 -1.96
N TRP A 797 -14.37 4.02 -2.69
CA TRP A 797 -14.07 2.66 -2.26
C TRP A 797 -12.58 2.36 -2.10
N CYS A 798 -11.67 3.14 -2.68
CA CYS A 798 -10.24 2.79 -2.69
C CYS A 798 -9.47 3.52 -1.59
N ASN A 799 -8.74 2.78 -0.76
CA ASN A 799 -7.74 3.26 0.21
C ASN A 799 -8.19 4.48 1.02
N GLN A 800 -9.39 4.43 1.59
CA GLN A 800 -10.05 5.61 2.14
C GLN A 800 -9.32 6.21 3.34
N SER A 801 -8.98 7.50 3.21
CA SER A 801 -8.36 8.26 4.29
C SER A 801 -9.31 8.45 5.47
N GLY A 802 -8.77 8.33 6.67
CA GLY A 802 -9.52 8.47 7.93
C GLY A 802 -10.28 7.21 8.36
N ALA A 803 -10.26 6.14 7.55
CA ALA A 803 -10.84 4.86 7.93
C ALA A 803 -10.18 4.28 9.20
N GLY A 804 -10.87 3.34 9.84
CA GLY A 804 -10.48 2.73 11.10
C GLY A 804 -10.89 1.27 11.17
N LEU A 805 -10.13 0.43 11.88
CA LEU A 805 -10.54 -0.95 12.15
C LEU A 805 -11.94 -0.97 12.78
N GLY A 806 -12.83 -1.82 12.30
CA GLY A 806 -14.16 -1.96 12.86
C GLY A 806 -14.22 -2.94 14.02
N GLU A 807 -15.42 -3.46 14.24
CA GLU A 807 -15.64 -4.53 15.20
C GLU A 807 -14.80 -5.76 14.82
N ARG A 808 -14.21 -6.43 15.81
CA ARG A 808 -13.46 -7.67 15.55
C ARG A 808 -14.44 -8.81 15.21
N PRO A 809 -14.00 -9.84 14.47
CA PRO A 809 -14.87 -10.95 14.08
C PRO A 809 -15.65 -11.54 15.27
N ARG A 810 -16.96 -11.68 15.10
CA ARG A 810 -17.89 -12.12 16.16
C ARG A 810 -19.09 -12.83 15.55
N ALA A 811 -19.37 -14.04 16.01
CA ALA A 811 -20.55 -14.81 15.62
C ALA A 811 -21.82 -14.31 16.32
N ASN A 812 -22.97 -14.40 15.62
CA ASN A 812 -24.31 -14.02 16.05
C ASN A 812 -24.42 -12.63 16.72
N PRO A 813 -23.87 -11.56 16.12
CA PRO A 813 -23.86 -10.23 16.76
C PRO A 813 -25.25 -9.57 16.78
N ALA A 814 -26.14 -9.95 15.86
CA ALA A 814 -27.49 -9.43 15.75
C ALA A 814 -28.42 -10.42 15.02
N THR A 815 -29.74 -10.24 15.15
CA THR A 815 -30.73 -11.08 14.46
C THR A 815 -30.52 -11.08 12.94
N GLY A 816 -30.43 -12.27 12.36
CA GLY A 816 -30.22 -12.47 10.93
C GLY A 816 -28.79 -12.22 10.45
N ILE A 817 -27.85 -11.93 11.36
CA ILE A 817 -26.43 -11.77 11.07
C ILE A 817 -25.68 -12.97 11.67
N ASP A 818 -25.07 -13.78 10.82
CA ASP A 818 -24.30 -14.96 11.23
C ASP A 818 -23.01 -14.57 11.92
N ALA A 819 -22.29 -13.60 11.35
CA ALA A 819 -21.08 -13.04 11.93
C ALA A 819 -20.74 -11.65 11.38
N TYR A 820 -20.06 -10.86 12.21
CA TYR A 820 -19.13 -9.86 11.71
C TYR A 820 -17.81 -10.55 11.41
N VAL A 821 -17.20 -10.19 10.29
CA VAL A 821 -16.01 -10.84 9.77
C VAL A 821 -15.01 -9.80 9.27
N TRP A 822 -13.73 -10.16 9.17
CA TRP A 822 -12.73 -9.38 8.46
C TRP A 822 -12.38 -10.13 7.18
N ILE A 823 -12.99 -9.75 6.06
CA ILE A 823 -12.70 -10.41 4.78
C ILE A 823 -11.52 -9.75 4.10
N LYS A 824 -11.55 -8.42 3.91
CA LYS A 824 -10.38 -7.69 3.47
C LYS A 824 -9.36 -7.62 4.62
N PRO A 825 -8.14 -8.18 4.47
CA PRO A 825 -7.14 -8.13 5.52
C PRO A 825 -6.72 -6.67 5.75
N PRO A 826 -6.90 -6.11 6.96
CA PRO A 826 -6.51 -4.73 7.21
C PRO A 826 -5.02 -4.50 6.93
N GLY A 827 -4.71 -3.42 6.21
CA GLY A 827 -3.34 -3.11 5.79
C GLY A 827 -3.01 -3.55 4.37
N GLU A 828 -3.81 -4.41 3.72
CA GLU A 828 -3.65 -4.66 2.29
C GLU A 828 -4.33 -3.55 1.47
N SER A 829 -3.58 -3.00 0.50
CA SER A 829 -4.07 -1.96 -0.41
C SER A 829 -5.27 -2.44 -1.24
N ASP A 830 -6.14 -1.49 -1.58
CA ASP A 830 -7.25 -1.68 -2.52
C ASP A 830 -6.80 -1.53 -4.00
N GLY A 831 -5.69 -0.84 -4.24
CA GLY A 831 -5.19 -0.50 -5.57
C GLY A 831 -4.15 0.61 -5.52
N SER A 832 -3.32 0.73 -6.57
CA SER A 832 -2.21 1.70 -6.56
C SER A 832 -2.68 3.13 -6.87
N SER A 833 -2.13 4.12 -6.17
CA SER A 833 -2.44 5.54 -6.40
C SER A 833 -1.84 6.12 -7.69
N SER A 834 -1.02 5.35 -8.37
CA SER A 834 -0.41 5.66 -9.67
C SER A 834 -0.20 4.38 -10.48
N ALA A 835 0.15 4.52 -11.75
CA ALA A 835 0.58 3.37 -12.54
C ALA A 835 1.88 2.78 -11.99
N ILE A 836 1.85 1.48 -11.67
CA ILE A 836 3.00 0.70 -11.20
C ILE A 836 3.17 -0.48 -12.17
N PRO A 837 4.30 -0.57 -12.91
CA PRO A 837 4.60 -1.76 -13.71
C PRO A 837 4.62 -3.01 -12.84
N ASN A 838 3.89 -4.05 -13.25
CA ASN A 838 3.78 -5.31 -12.51
C ASN A 838 3.50 -6.47 -13.46
N ASP A 839 3.74 -7.69 -12.97
CA ASP A 839 3.48 -8.97 -13.65
C ASP A 839 2.21 -9.66 -13.11
N GLU A 840 1.42 -8.95 -12.30
CA GLU A 840 0.19 -9.46 -11.69
C GLU A 840 -1.07 -9.11 -12.48
N GLY A 841 -0.93 -8.41 -13.62
CA GLY A 841 -2.04 -7.95 -14.46
C GLY A 841 -2.86 -6.79 -13.86
N LYS A 842 -2.38 -6.20 -12.75
CA LYS A 842 -3.09 -5.15 -12.01
C LYS A 842 -2.94 -3.79 -12.70
N GLY A 843 -4.07 -3.13 -12.95
CA GLY A 843 -4.12 -1.83 -13.61
C GLY A 843 -4.07 -0.64 -12.65
N PHE A 844 -4.05 0.56 -13.21
CA PHE A 844 -4.20 1.80 -12.44
C PHE A 844 -5.64 2.31 -12.53
N ASP A 845 -6.37 2.23 -11.42
CA ASP A 845 -7.68 2.87 -11.29
C ASP A 845 -7.56 4.25 -10.70
N ARG A 846 -8.16 5.22 -11.38
CA ARG A 846 -8.19 6.59 -10.90
C ARG A 846 -9.04 6.77 -9.64
N MET A 847 -9.91 5.84 -9.29
CA MET A 847 -10.58 5.87 -7.98
C MET A 847 -9.59 5.69 -6.80
N CYS A 848 -8.39 5.16 -7.06
CA CYS A 848 -7.28 5.09 -6.09
C CYS A 848 -6.32 6.30 -6.16
N ASP A 849 -6.47 7.16 -7.17
CA ASP A 849 -5.69 8.38 -7.36
C ASP A 849 -6.27 9.50 -6.48
N PRO A 850 -5.51 10.03 -5.49
CA PRO A 850 -5.98 11.12 -4.62
C PRO A 850 -6.32 12.40 -5.39
N THR A 851 -5.78 12.57 -6.61
CA THR A 851 -5.97 13.77 -7.45
C THR A 851 -7.15 13.65 -8.41
N TYR A 852 -7.77 12.47 -8.50
CA TYR A 852 -8.90 12.27 -9.39
C TYR A 852 -10.16 12.94 -8.84
N GLY A 853 -10.78 13.77 -9.69
CA GLY A 853 -12.04 14.46 -9.37
C GLY A 853 -13.29 13.57 -9.43
N GLY A 854 -13.13 12.26 -9.55
CA GLY A 854 -14.23 11.30 -9.60
C GLY A 854 -14.97 11.26 -10.94
N ASN A 855 -16.14 10.65 -10.90
CA ASN A 855 -17.09 10.53 -12.00
C ASN A 855 -18.53 10.45 -11.44
N GLU A 856 -19.52 10.32 -12.31
CA GLU A 856 -20.94 10.23 -11.92
C GLU A 856 -21.25 9.21 -10.82
N ARG A 857 -20.52 8.07 -10.75
CA ARG A 857 -20.78 7.01 -9.76
C ARG A 857 -20.36 7.38 -8.34
N ASN A 858 -19.43 8.33 -8.18
CA ASN A 858 -19.09 8.89 -6.88
C ASN A 858 -19.54 10.36 -6.74
N GLY A 859 -20.54 10.77 -7.52
CA GLY A 859 -21.08 12.13 -7.48
C GLY A 859 -20.11 13.21 -7.95
N ASN A 860 -19.16 12.87 -8.84
CA ASN A 860 -18.07 13.74 -9.31
C ASN A 860 -17.27 14.34 -8.16
N SER A 861 -17.02 13.53 -7.12
CA SER A 861 -16.29 13.92 -5.93
C SER A 861 -14.82 13.49 -5.99
N ALA A 862 -13.95 14.20 -5.27
CA ALA A 862 -12.60 13.71 -5.01
C ALA A 862 -12.66 12.31 -4.34
N THR A 863 -11.67 11.47 -4.66
CA THR A 863 -11.66 10.06 -4.25
C THR A 863 -11.49 9.86 -2.75
N GLY A 864 -10.80 10.78 -2.06
CA GLY A 864 -10.43 10.61 -0.65
C GLY A 864 -9.44 9.45 -0.41
N ALA A 865 -8.84 8.91 -1.48
CA ALA A 865 -7.86 7.84 -1.41
C ALA A 865 -6.53 8.33 -0.81
N LEU A 866 -5.86 7.46 -0.05
CA LEU A 866 -4.51 7.71 0.45
C LEU A 866 -3.49 7.67 -0.70
N ALA A 867 -2.56 8.62 -0.67
CA ALA A 867 -1.45 8.70 -1.60
C ALA A 867 -0.40 7.60 -1.36
N ASN A 868 0.43 7.34 -2.38
CA ASN A 868 1.53 6.38 -2.34
C ASN A 868 1.07 4.96 -1.99
N SER A 869 -0.15 4.59 -2.39
CA SER A 869 -0.65 3.24 -2.19
C SER A 869 -0.02 2.27 -3.19
N PRO A 870 0.38 1.06 -2.73
CA PRO A 870 0.92 0.02 -3.59
C PRO A 870 -0.22 -0.69 -4.36
N LEU A 871 0.14 -1.67 -5.20
CA LEU A 871 -0.81 -2.51 -5.92
C LEU A 871 -1.83 -3.16 -4.96
N SER A 872 -3.02 -3.48 -5.48
CA SER A 872 -4.05 -4.16 -4.69
C SER A 872 -3.52 -5.46 -4.08
N GLY A 873 -3.80 -5.71 -2.81
CA GLY A 873 -3.32 -6.88 -2.05
C GLY A 873 -1.90 -6.77 -1.49
N HIS A 874 -1.14 -5.73 -1.85
CA HIS A 874 0.19 -5.49 -1.27
C HIS A 874 0.07 -4.73 0.05
N TRP A 875 1.05 -4.93 0.95
CA TRP A 875 1.08 -4.28 2.26
C TRP A 875 1.20 -2.76 2.16
N PHE A 876 0.28 -2.05 2.80
CA PHE A 876 0.21 -0.61 2.85
C PHE A 876 0.33 -0.10 4.30
N SER A 877 1.59 -0.01 4.76
CA SER A 877 1.96 0.40 6.12
C SER A 877 1.22 1.65 6.62
N ALA A 878 1.15 2.70 5.80
CA ALA A 878 0.50 3.95 6.18
C ALA A 878 -1.01 3.78 6.44
N GLN A 879 -1.69 2.99 5.61
CA GLN A 879 -3.09 2.67 5.82
C GLN A 879 -3.27 1.79 7.05
N PHE A 880 -2.45 0.74 7.25
CA PHE A 880 -2.54 -0.12 8.42
C PHE A 880 -2.43 0.68 9.73
N ARG A 881 -1.44 1.56 9.83
CA ARG A 881 -1.25 2.43 11.01
C ARG A 881 -2.43 3.35 11.25
N GLN A 882 -3.00 3.94 10.19
CA GLN A 882 -4.20 4.78 10.31
C GLN A 882 -5.41 3.96 10.75
N LEU A 883 -5.60 2.76 10.20
CA LEU A 883 -6.67 1.84 10.61
C LEU A 883 -6.56 1.49 12.09
N LEU A 884 -5.36 1.16 12.57
CA LEU A 884 -5.08 0.84 13.97
C LEU A 884 -5.38 2.04 14.88
N GLN A 885 -4.89 3.23 14.52
CA GLN A 885 -5.12 4.47 15.26
C GLN A 885 -6.60 4.83 15.39
N ASN A 886 -7.37 4.59 14.31
CA ASN A 886 -8.77 4.94 14.24
C ASN A 886 -9.71 3.75 14.54
N ALA A 887 -9.23 2.71 15.21
CA ALA A 887 -10.04 1.55 15.54
C ALA A 887 -11.28 1.94 16.37
N TYR A 888 -12.44 1.39 16.01
CA TYR A 888 -13.68 1.50 16.79
C TYR A 888 -14.49 0.20 16.74
N PRO A 889 -14.76 -0.46 17.89
CA PRO A 889 -14.35 -0.05 19.24
C PRO A 889 -12.83 0.07 19.40
N PRO A 890 -12.29 0.89 20.32
CA PRO A 890 -10.86 0.94 20.59
C PRO A 890 -10.28 -0.46 20.89
N LEU A 891 -8.98 -0.66 20.61
CA LEU A 891 -8.29 -1.95 20.73
C LEU A 891 -7.96 -2.34 22.16
#